data_AF-A0A2J6QJ99-F1
#
_entry.id   AF-A0A2J6QJ99-F1
#
_cell.length_a   1.000
_cell.length_b   1.000
_cell.length_c   1.000
_cell.angle_alpha   90.00
_cell.angle_beta   90.00
_cell.angle_gamma   90.00
#
_symmetry.space_group_name_H-M   'P 1'
#
loop_
_entity.id
_entity.type
_entity.pdbx_description
1 polymer ?
#
loop_
_entity_poly.entity_id
_entity_poly.type
_entity_poly.pdbx_seq_one_letter_code
_entity_poly.pdbx_strand_id
1 'polypeptide(L)'
;MPLNKLALSAVKGALEIQPALANLNFDFSLWKVAPPKEFEGVGAALTTFRRNEAENGSTHRTARKLGALFERLLPSTPNLIKAYGQRASEISEASSIPTEARAAYGVFASRVGADATSLWAAATSGSSAIAVHLLACMLARMWEGPEATSIWVEITEARKKEINDDFEQNNISDMASLAAAQQELTRSQVSEWDASARAWLRVADTEKGRQQKQLMLILENVQTTVNKKTETYSSVISAWQNALIQMEGLINGVSQEAQGGDIILGLSAWHLFPDLMVVAPRPTPVQQRDPIFAHGGVLTIGLVNLSTEERGVHWSLPLAHLRHYGRPVVSSRSIDSNERSRISTGELLLATFGCVLQGWGEAGNNTLQAVTWLDNVFKLLEKSRSAGGRSASILLEVDAALSWFSLLLAAARQYLESQGNERKTANKLVLLGRKHGKRFLDRPAEPLFGLLGVPSIVRSDNSQSDPFTGKSEPRPTDIVAGMPPQSSMLLSRVGQRGSYVNLIATDDDKIHFLRNVAQDIATGMSLDPTQVFIRYKRRYPKWSKHVYEYTTALPWHRATTKRKFDESRSGADGHIRWLYRGGNLERRGTDRRYYDRLDATFSKPSDFQRVPEDFWEFHQMKNSSVRPGTDRTIFTPEEQQSICQEFENRKRFYASLGEHTIDRESELIEDFDLMRMGVFWDNMGCVSGNQGQTPWYRLIYGDADSAGLFVLEGRDHMLNLLRPTGTEAADFFSLFEAKKVDATAISNQLLQTFHNANAAVDPHLKALKAVSTAAAMYRKFPNTSVDLRILQQPIWDAAWVKKCHDTPPKKDMNGLPSSLQPYHLERATAFACIAMFESGIYDIDPSLLENVIAMSSSDSIYIGGALLLDPQEVTYSGDIRRVLGNIGRPGMAFLIPPVDPMIREVKMADWSRIDRDEFDGDMRDCFENTSLHLSFTGANTPVNLGFSGGQDLDVYLLETLISLRDGGDWIADLDILNTIGNVKLRKMSDCQNHNHDSVVAVQNVTAIDNWFGLIDTPETPLSIVRAHKNWQARLAATALSIALGYETVVLSDRPCWCCFNSKAKEMAWGRFQKVMIIG
;
A
#
# COMPACT_ATOMS: atom_id res chain seq x y z
N MET A 1 -54.49 -3.35 -11.84
CA MET A 1 -55.53 -4.39 -11.68
C MET A 1 -54.97 -5.49 -10.77
N PRO A 2 -55.69 -5.98 -9.75
CA PRO A 2 -55.18 -7.04 -8.88
C PRO A 2 -55.21 -8.41 -9.59
N LEU A 3 -54.19 -9.25 -9.37
CA LEU A 3 -54.07 -10.64 -9.85
C LEU A 3 -55.38 -11.44 -9.66
N ASN A 4 -56.14 -11.15 -8.60
CA ASN A 4 -57.43 -11.78 -8.31
C ASN A 4 -58.44 -11.69 -9.46
N LYS A 5 -58.42 -10.65 -10.32
CA LYS A 5 -59.39 -10.53 -11.43
C LYS A 5 -59.00 -11.30 -12.69
N LEU A 6 -57.71 -11.46 -12.98
CA LEU A 6 -57.22 -12.29 -14.08
C LEU A 6 -57.30 -13.77 -13.73
N ALA A 7 -56.99 -14.12 -12.48
CA ALA A 7 -57.30 -15.43 -11.92
C ALA A 7 -58.82 -15.69 -11.97
N LEU A 8 -59.68 -14.72 -11.60
CA LEU A 8 -61.15 -14.92 -11.68
C LEU A 8 -61.69 -15.08 -13.12
N SER A 9 -61.06 -14.45 -14.12
CA SER A 9 -61.46 -14.60 -15.52
C SER A 9 -61.16 -15.99 -16.07
N ALA A 10 -60.08 -16.63 -15.60
CA ALA A 10 -59.79 -18.04 -15.88
C ALA A 10 -60.69 -18.97 -15.04
N VAL A 11 -61.04 -18.58 -13.82
CA VAL A 11 -61.86 -19.36 -12.87
C VAL A 11 -63.33 -19.47 -13.30
N LYS A 12 -63.90 -18.51 -14.04
CA LYS A 12 -65.28 -18.66 -14.53
C LYS A 12 -65.47 -19.74 -15.60
N GLY A 13 -64.38 -20.25 -16.19
CA GLY A 13 -64.40 -21.42 -17.08
C GLY A 13 -63.90 -22.72 -16.44
N ALA A 14 -63.45 -22.69 -15.18
CA ALA A 14 -62.69 -23.78 -14.55
C ALA A 14 -63.39 -24.38 -13.32
N LEU A 15 -64.69 -24.66 -13.42
CA LEU A 15 -65.39 -25.45 -12.41
C LEU A 15 -65.34 -26.96 -12.66
N GLU A 16 -64.80 -27.40 -13.79
CA GLU A 16 -64.52 -28.81 -14.07
C GLU A 16 -63.26 -28.88 -14.93
N ILE A 17 -62.09 -29.18 -14.35
CA ILE A 17 -60.98 -29.97 -14.92
C ILE A 17 -59.80 -29.94 -13.93
N GLN A 18 -59.28 -31.14 -13.70
CA GLN A 18 -58.17 -31.60 -12.88
C GLN A 18 -56.79 -31.02 -13.34
N PRO A 19 -55.60 -31.46 -12.81
CA PRO A 19 -54.33 -30.70 -12.74
C PRO A 19 -53.58 -30.42 -14.07
N ALA A 20 -54.29 -30.29 -15.19
CA ALA A 20 -53.75 -29.86 -16.47
C ALA A 20 -53.42 -28.36 -16.53
N LEU A 21 -54.02 -27.52 -15.67
CA LEU A 21 -53.72 -26.09 -15.59
C LEU A 21 -52.41 -25.77 -14.86
N ALA A 22 -51.87 -26.69 -14.06
CA ALA A 22 -50.52 -26.59 -13.48
C ALA A 22 -49.42 -26.75 -14.56
N ASN A 23 -49.76 -27.26 -15.75
CA ASN A 23 -48.89 -27.35 -16.92
C ASN A 23 -49.04 -26.16 -17.90
N LEU A 24 -49.84 -25.13 -17.57
CA LEU A 24 -49.72 -23.86 -18.28
C LEU A 24 -48.42 -23.20 -17.85
N ASN A 25 -47.45 -23.23 -18.75
CA ASN A 25 -46.11 -22.66 -18.64
C ASN A 25 -46.15 -21.11 -18.58
N PHE A 26 -46.93 -20.56 -17.65
CA PHE A 26 -47.06 -19.13 -17.43
C PHE A 26 -45.85 -18.66 -16.60
N ASP A 27 -44.83 -18.17 -17.30
CA ASP A 27 -43.68 -17.56 -16.64
C ASP A 27 -44.05 -16.14 -16.13
N PHE A 28 -44.68 -16.08 -14.95
CA PHE A 28 -45.06 -14.82 -14.29
C PHE A 28 -43.86 -13.91 -13.99
N SER A 29 -42.64 -14.44 -14.10
CA SER A 29 -41.39 -13.68 -13.95
C SER A 29 -41.15 -12.70 -15.10
N LEU A 30 -41.89 -12.80 -16.21
CA LEU A 30 -41.86 -11.84 -17.33
C LEU A 30 -42.77 -10.62 -17.13
N TRP A 31 -43.66 -10.65 -16.13
CA TRP A 31 -44.59 -9.55 -15.87
C TRP A 31 -43.92 -8.38 -15.16
N LYS A 32 -44.09 -7.16 -15.68
CA LYS A 32 -43.57 -5.93 -15.07
C LYS A 32 -44.67 -5.15 -14.38
N VAL A 33 -44.32 -4.50 -13.27
CA VAL A 33 -45.16 -3.56 -12.54
C VAL A 33 -44.58 -2.17 -12.69
N ALA A 34 -45.44 -1.15 -12.75
CA ALA A 34 -44.98 0.23 -12.70
C ALA A 34 -44.24 0.47 -11.37
N PRO A 35 -42.99 0.97 -11.40
CA PRO A 35 -42.24 1.23 -10.18
C PRO A 35 -42.94 2.32 -9.35
N PRO A 36 -42.86 2.27 -8.00
CA PRO A 36 -43.39 3.34 -7.17
C PRO A 36 -42.70 4.67 -7.50
N LYS A 37 -43.44 5.78 -7.41
CA LYS A 37 -42.97 7.14 -7.75
C LYS A 37 -41.65 7.48 -7.04
N GLU A 38 -41.51 7.05 -5.80
CA GLU A 38 -40.36 7.34 -4.96
C GLU A 38 -39.05 6.77 -5.52
N PHE A 39 -39.09 5.77 -6.42
CA PHE A 39 -37.92 5.16 -7.06
C PHE A 39 -37.58 5.77 -8.43
N GLU A 40 -38.34 6.74 -8.96
CA GLU A 40 -38.13 7.30 -10.29
C GLU A 40 -36.69 7.83 -10.51
N GLY A 41 -36.08 8.41 -9.47
CA GLY A 41 -34.68 8.90 -9.52
C GLY A 41 -33.66 7.77 -9.71
N VAL A 42 -33.91 6.59 -9.13
CA VAL A 42 -33.09 5.39 -9.38
C VAL A 42 -33.14 5.00 -10.85
N GLY A 43 -34.36 4.90 -11.39
CA GLY A 43 -34.57 4.57 -12.80
C GLY A 43 -33.85 5.55 -13.72
N ALA A 44 -34.00 6.85 -13.47
CA ALA A 44 -33.40 7.93 -14.25
C ALA A 44 -31.86 7.91 -14.23
N ALA A 45 -31.23 7.58 -13.10
CA ALA A 45 -29.78 7.56 -12.95
C ALA A 45 -29.10 6.34 -13.62
N LEU A 46 -29.82 5.22 -13.79
CA LEU A 46 -29.28 4.00 -14.40
C LEU A 46 -28.97 4.19 -15.89
N THR A 47 -27.88 3.54 -16.34
CA THR A 47 -27.59 3.43 -17.78
C THR A 47 -28.69 2.65 -18.50
N THR A 48 -28.87 2.90 -19.79
CA THR A 48 -29.83 2.15 -20.63
C THR A 48 -29.59 0.64 -20.55
N PHE A 49 -28.33 0.22 -20.52
CA PHE A 49 -27.94 -1.17 -20.33
C PHE A 49 -28.46 -1.73 -19.00
N ARG A 50 -28.12 -1.11 -17.85
CA ARG A 50 -28.54 -1.60 -16.54
C ARG A 50 -30.04 -1.57 -16.34
N ARG A 51 -30.72 -0.54 -16.86
CA ARG A 51 -32.17 -0.46 -16.84
C ARG A 51 -32.78 -1.63 -17.61
N ASN A 52 -32.26 -1.95 -18.79
CA ASN A 52 -32.72 -3.10 -19.56
C ASN A 52 -32.45 -4.43 -18.86
N GLU A 53 -31.28 -4.62 -18.22
CA GLU A 53 -30.99 -5.82 -17.43
C GLU A 53 -31.93 -5.97 -16.23
N ALA A 54 -32.21 -4.87 -15.54
CA ALA A 54 -33.12 -4.86 -14.39
C ALA A 54 -34.59 -5.08 -14.77
N GLU A 55 -35.00 -4.71 -15.99
CA GLU A 55 -36.39 -4.83 -16.43
C GLU A 55 -36.68 -6.06 -17.27
N ASN A 56 -35.71 -6.53 -18.06
CA ASN A 56 -35.88 -7.62 -19.03
C ASN A 56 -34.90 -8.79 -18.81
N GLY A 57 -33.86 -8.60 -18.00
CA GLY A 57 -32.79 -9.57 -17.78
C GLY A 57 -33.08 -10.63 -16.71
N SER A 58 -32.05 -11.38 -16.34
CA SER A 58 -32.13 -12.43 -15.31
C SER A 58 -32.50 -11.86 -13.94
N THR A 59 -31.99 -10.66 -13.61
CA THR A 59 -32.23 -9.99 -12.33
C THR A 59 -33.71 -9.68 -12.10
N HIS A 60 -34.44 -9.26 -13.15
CA HIS A 60 -35.90 -9.07 -13.09
C HIS A 60 -36.60 -10.38 -12.70
N ARG A 61 -36.25 -11.47 -13.38
CA ARG A 61 -36.85 -12.79 -13.12
C ARG A 61 -36.54 -13.27 -11.71
N THR A 62 -35.31 -13.07 -11.23
CA THR A 62 -34.90 -13.37 -9.86
C THR A 62 -35.72 -12.57 -8.85
N ALA A 63 -35.89 -11.25 -9.07
CA ALA A 63 -36.70 -10.39 -8.20
C ALA A 63 -38.15 -10.86 -8.12
N ARG A 64 -38.77 -11.20 -9.25
CA ARG A 64 -40.15 -11.72 -9.31
C ARG A 64 -40.29 -13.06 -8.59
N LYS A 65 -39.38 -14.01 -8.84
CA LYS A 65 -39.39 -15.33 -8.21
C LYS A 65 -39.24 -15.23 -6.70
N LEU A 66 -38.23 -14.50 -6.23
CA LEU A 66 -38.00 -14.31 -4.79
C LEU A 66 -39.16 -13.55 -4.13
N GLY A 67 -39.66 -12.49 -4.76
CA GLY A 67 -40.81 -11.72 -4.27
C GLY A 67 -42.04 -12.61 -4.04
N ALA A 68 -42.41 -13.43 -5.02
CA ALA A 68 -43.55 -14.35 -4.91
C ALA A 68 -43.33 -15.50 -3.91
N LEU A 69 -42.08 -15.97 -3.77
CA LEU A 69 -41.71 -17.05 -2.85
C LEU A 69 -41.89 -16.64 -1.37
N PHE A 70 -41.56 -15.39 -1.05
CA PHE A 70 -41.56 -14.88 0.32
C PHE A 70 -42.77 -13.98 0.67
N GLU A 71 -43.64 -13.63 -0.30
CA GLU A 71 -44.73 -12.66 -0.13
C GLU A 71 -45.60 -12.92 1.12
N ARG A 72 -45.97 -14.18 1.38
CA ARG A 72 -46.83 -14.54 2.52
C ARG A 72 -46.17 -14.36 3.89
N LEU A 73 -44.85 -14.22 3.95
CA LEU A 73 -44.11 -13.97 5.19
C LEU A 73 -43.96 -12.47 5.47
N LEU A 74 -44.29 -11.60 4.53
CA LEU A 74 -43.98 -10.18 4.66
C LEU A 74 -45.00 -9.43 5.52
N PRO A 75 -44.53 -8.62 6.49
CA PRO A 75 -45.39 -7.66 7.18
C PRO A 75 -45.78 -6.51 6.23
N SER A 76 -46.88 -5.82 6.53
CA SER A 76 -47.31 -4.65 5.76
C SER A 76 -46.47 -3.42 6.12
N THR A 77 -45.56 -3.02 5.22
CA THR A 77 -44.61 -1.89 5.44
C THR A 77 -44.61 -0.85 4.31
N PRO A 78 -45.76 -0.22 3.99
CA PRO A 78 -45.87 0.69 2.85
C PRO A 78 -45.07 1.98 3.02
N ASN A 79 -44.91 2.51 4.24
CA ASN A 79 -44.19 3.78 4.44
C ASN A 79 -42.68 3.57 4.43
N LEU A 80 -42.19 2.42 4.89
CA LEU A 80 -40.80 1.98 4.71
C LEU A 80 -40.42 1.90 3.24
N ILE A 81 -41.26 1.29 2.40
CA ILE A 81 -40.97 1.18 0.96
C ILE A 81 -40.86 2.57 0.33
N LYS A 82 -41.76 3.51 0.67
CA LYS A 82 -41.70 4.89 0.16
C LYS A 82 -40.45 5.63 0.64
N ALA A 83 -40.16 5.56 1.94
CA ALA A 83 -39.00 6.19 2.54
C ALA A 83 -37.69 5.67 1.93
N TYR A 84 -37.58 4.35 1.77
CA TYR A 84 -36.42 3.72 1.14
C TYR A 84 -36.30 4.12 -0.34
N GLY A 85 -37.40 4.15 -1.10
CA GLY A 85 -37.40 4.63 -2.47
C GLY A 85 -36.88 6.05 -2.58
N GLN A 86 -37.38 6.95 -1.74
CA GLN A 86 -36.93 8.35 -1.71
C GLN A 86 -35.45 8.46 -1.38
N ARG A 87 -34.96 7.71 -0.37
CA ARG A 87 -33.54 7.64 -0.02
C ARG A 87 -32.70 7.13 -1.18
N ALA A 88 -33.15 6.07 -1.84
CA ALA A 88 -32.41 5.44 -2.92
C ALA A 88 -32.34 6.33 -4.17
N SER A 89 -33.42 7.04 -4.49
CA SER A 89 -33.43 8.05 -5.55
C SER A 89 -32.44 9.18 -5.24
N GLU A 90 -32.42 9.69 -4.01
CA GLU A 90 -31.46 10.72 -3.58
C GLU A 90 -30.00 10.26 -3.73
N ILE A 91 -29.67 9.04 -3.29
CA ILE A 91 -28.33 8.46 -3.44
C ILE A 91 -27.95 8.28 -4.92
N SER A 92 -28.90 7.82 -5.74
CA SER A 92 -28.68 7.56 -7.17
C SER A 92 -28.46 8.86 -7.95
N GLU A 93 -29.20 9.92 -7.62
CA GLU A 93 -29.02 11.25 -8.20
C GLU A 93 -27.67 11.86 -7.82
N ALA A 94 -27.27 11.76 -6.54
CA ALA A 94 -25.99 12.28 -6.05
C ALA A 94 -24.78 11.58 -6.68
N SER A 95 -24.89 10.28 -6.95
CA SER A 95 -23.84 9.46 -7.56
C SER A 95 -23.89 9.40 -9.10
N SER A 96 -24.80 10.15 -9.72
CA SER A 96 -25.01 10.14 -11.17
C SER A 96 -23.83 10.77 -11.92
N ILE A 97 -23.48 10.18 -13.06
CA ILE A 97 -22.39 10.67 -13.92
C ILE A 97 -23.01 11.36 -15.15
N PRO A 98 -22.62 12.61 -15.48
CA PRO A 98 -23.09 13.28 -16.69
C PRO A 98 -22.77 12.50 -17.97
N THR A 99 -23.63 12.59 -18.98
CA THR A 99 -23.49 11.79 -20.22
C THR A 99 -22.18 12.06 -20.96
N GLU A 100 -21.75 13.31 -21.05
CA GLU A 100 -20.47 13.69 -21.69
C GLU A 100 -19.27 13.07 -20.96
N ALA A 101 -19.25 13.18 -19.63
CA ALA A 101 -18.21 12.57 -18.79
C ALA A 101 -18.22 11.03 -18.89
N ARG A 102 -19.40 10.42 -19.07
CA ARG A 102 -19.53 8.97 -19.27
C ARG A 102 -18.98 8.53 -20.62
N ALA A 103 -19.18 9.32 -21.68
CA ALA A 103 -18.70 9.01 -23.04
C ALA A 103 -17.17 8.95 -23.11
N ALA A 104 -16.46 9.69 -22.25
CA ALA A 104 -15.00 9.62 -22.13
C ALA A 104 -14.46 8.24 -21.72
N TYR A 105 -15.32 7.35 -21.19
CA TYR A 105 -14.93 5.97 -20.85
C TYR A 105 -15.06 4.98 -22.03
N GLY A 106 -15.40 5.46 -23.23
CA GLY A 106 -15.44 4.69 -24.47
C GLY A 106 -16.19 3.36 -24.33
N VAL A 107 -15.49 2.26 -24.59
CA VAL A 107 -15.99 0.87 -24.52
C VAL A 107 -16.74 0.57 -23.21
N PHE A 108 -16.33 1.16 -22.10
CA PHE A 108 -16.89 0.88 -20.77
C PHE A 108 -18.06 1.80 -20.38
N ALA A 109 -18.41 2.79 -21.22
CA ALA A 109 -19.41 3.80 -20.89
C ALA A 109 -20.75 3.20 -20.41
N SER A 110 -21.21 2.09 -20.99
CA SER A 110 -22.47 1.42 -20.61
C SER A 110 -22.45 0.78 -19.22
N ARG A 111 -21.27 0.49 -18.68
CA ARG A 111 -21.03 -0.19 -17.38
C ARG A 111 -20.67 0.78 -16.25
N VAL A 112 -20.41 2.05 -16.58
CA VAL A 112 -20.00 3.08 -15.62
C VAL A 112 -21.20 3.68 -14.88
N GLY A 113 -21.07 3.79 -13.56
CA GLY A 113 -22.07 4.36 -12.64
C GLY A 113 -22.39 3.44 -11.46
N ALA A 114 -23.29 3.89 -10.58
CA ALA A 114 -23.80 3.10 -9.47
C ALA A 114 -24.59 1.87 -9.94
N ASP A 115 -24.32 0.70 -9.36
CA ASP A 115 -25.09 -0.50 -9.63
C ASP A 115 -26.29 -0.57 -8.68
N ALA A 116 -27.46 -0.20 -9.22
CA ALA A 116 -28.75 -0.34 -8.57
C ALA A 116 -29.64 -1.34 -9.34
N THR A 117 -29.04 -2.32 -10.02
CA THR A 117 -29.77 -3.24 -10.91
C THR A 117 -30.77 -4.10 -10.14
N SER A 118 -30.37 -4.72 -9.03
CA SER A 118 -31.28 -5.50 -8.18
C SER A 118 -32.36 -4.64 -7.52
N LEU A 119 -32.03 -3.39 -7.17
CA LEU A 119 -32.96 -2.42 -6.62
C LEU A 119 -34.04 -2.03 -7.64
N TRP A 120 -33.65 -1.66 -8.85
CA TRP A 120 -34.60 -1.29 -9.91
C TRP A 120 -35.45 -2.49 -10.32
N ALA A 121 -34.83 -3.68 -10.47
CA ALA A 121 -35.54 -4.92 -10.74
C ALA A 121 -36.60 -5.23 -9.67
N ALA A 122 -36.29 -4.97 -8.40
CA ALA A 122 -37.24 -5.08 -7.31
C ALA A 122 -38.40 -4.09 -7.45
N ALA A 123 -38.09 -2.81 -7.73
CA ALA A 123 -39.09 -1.76 -7.89
C ALA A 123 -40.07 -2.07 -9.03
N THR A 124 -39.59 -2.62 -10.15
CA THR A 124 -40.43 -3.05 -11.29
C THR A 124 -41.06 -4.43 -11.10
N SER A 125 -40.82 -5.09 -9.97
CA SER A 125 -41.35 -6.43 -9.64
C SER A 125 -42.43 -6.42 -8.55
N GLY A 126 -42.57 -5.33 -7.80
CA GLY A 126 -43.61 -5.15 -6.77
C GLY A 126 -43.04 -5.00 -5.35
N SER A 127 -43.91 -4.67 -4.39
CA SER A 127 -43.52 -4.38 -3.00
C SER A 127 -42.82 -5.55 -2.30
N SER A 128 -43.24 -6.80 -2.58
CA SER A 128 -42.60 -7.99 -2.00
C SER A 128 -41.16 -8.14 -2.48
N ALA A 129 -40.89 -7.85 -3.75
CA ALA A 129 -39.54 -7.87 -4.31
C ALA A 129 -38.65 -6.76 -3.71
N ILE A 130 -39.21 -5.56 -3.42
CA ILE A 130 -38.49 -4.49 -2.72
C ILE A 130 -38.08 -4.95 -1.32
N ALA A 131 -38.98 -5.61 -0.58
CA ALA A 131 -38.64 -6.15 0.72
C ALA A 131 -37.52 -7.21 0.63
N VAL A 132 -37.53 -8.06 -0.41
CA VAL A 132 -36.46 -9.04 -0.67
C VAL A 132 -35.13 -8.36 -0.97
N HIS A 133 -35.13 -7.24 -1.71
CA HIS A 133 -33.92 -6.43 -1.90
C HIS A 133 -33.39 -5.89 -0.56
N LEU A 134 -34.26 -5.45 0.34
CA LEU A 134 -33.86 -5.03 1.69
C LEU A 134 -33.22 -6.17 2.49
N LEU A 135 -33.68 -7.42 2.33
CA LEU A 135 -33.00 -8.59 2.88
C LEU A 135 -31.61 -8.80 2.25
N ALA A 136 -31.51 -8.66 0.93
CA ALA A 136 -30.22 -8.76 0.23
C ALA A 136 -29.21 -7.73 0.78
N CYS A 137 -29.65 -6.50 1.06
CA CYS A 137 -28.83 -5.50 1.72
C CYS A 137 -28.41 -5.92 3.14
N MET A 138 -29.28 -6.53 3.95
CA MET A 138 -28.91 -7.02 5.29
C MET A 138 -27.86 -8.14 5.20
N LEU A 139 -28.04 -9.09 4.28
CA LEU A 139 -27.10 -10.19 4.09
C LEU A 139 -25.75 -9.69 3.55
N ALA A 140 -25.76 -8.81 2.54
CA ALA A 140 -24.55 -8.23 1.96
C ALA A 140 -23.76 -7.35 2.95
N ARG A 141 -24.45 -6.75 3.93
CA ARG A 141 -23.80 -5.97 5.00
C ARG A 141 -23.07 -6.86 6.01
N MET A 142 -23.61 -8.04 6.32
CA MET A 142 -23.08 -8.93 7.37
C MET A 142 -22.12 -9.99 6.84
N TRP A 143 -22.38 -10.53 5.65
CA TRP A 143 -21.72 -11.74 5.13
C TRP A 143 -20.90 -11.46 3.87
N GLU A 144 -19.83 -12.21 3.68
CA GLU A 144 -19.08 -12.22 2.42
C GLU A 144 -19.91 -12.85 1.29
N GLY A 145 -19.55 -12.59 0.03
CA GLY A 145 -20.35 -13.02 -1.14
C GLY A 145 -20.70 -14.52 -1.17
N PRO A 146 -19.74 -15.44 -0.99
CA PRO A 146 -20.03 -16.88 -0.95
C PRO A 146 -20.89 -17.31 0.24
N GLU A 147 -20.71 -16.65 1.40
CA GLU A 147 -21.51 -16.92 2.60
C GLU A 147 -22.96 -16.48 2.41
N ALA A 148 -23.18 -15.27 1.88
CA ALA A 148 -24.51 -14.75 1.55
C ALA A 148 -25.21 -15.63 0.49
N THR A 149 -24.47 -16.09 -0.52
CA THR A 149 -25.00 -17.01 -1.54
C THR A 149 -25.44 -18.34 -0.91
N SER A 150 -24.63 -18.91 -0.01
CA SER A 150 -25.01 -20.11 0.75
C SER A 150 -26.28 -19.90 1.57
N ILE A 151 -26.43 -18.75 2.23
CA ILE A 151 -27.61 -18.42 3.02
C ILE A 151 -28.84 -18.35 2.12
N TRP A 152 -28.75 -17.67 0.97
CA TRP A 152 -29.86 -17.57 0.03
C TRP A 152 -30.30 -18.93 -0.53
N VAL A 153 -29.36 -19.81 -0.88
CA VAL A 153 -29.68 -21.17 -1.32
C VAL A 153 -30.47 -21.90 -0.23
N GLU A 154 -29.98 -21.86 1.00
CA GLU A 154 -30.62 -22.54 2.12
C GLU A 154 -32.03 -22.01 2.41
N ILE A 155 -32.21 -20.68 2.45
CA ILE A 155 -33.54 -20.12 2.77
C ILE A 155 -34.54 -20.29 1.63
N THR A 156 -34.08 -20.34 0.38
CA THR A 156 -34.97 -20.56 -0.77
C THR A 156 -35.38 -22.03 -0.86
N GLU A 157 -34.47 -22.97 -0.64
CA GLU A 157 -34.79 -24.41 -0.58
C GLU A 157 -35.75 -24.74 0.57
N ALA A 158 -35.48 -24.20 1.76
CA ALA A 158 -36.37 -24.37 2.92
C ALA A 158 -37.77 -23.81 2.62
N ARG A 159 -37.86 -22.61 2.04
CA ARG A 159 -39.16 -22.00 1.72
C ARG A 159 -39.93 -22.75 0.65
N LYS A 160 -39.25 -23.24 -0.39
CA LYS A 160 -39.86 -24.08 -1.43
C LYS A 160 -40.46 -25.34 -0.83
N LYS A 161 -39.74 -25.98 0.10
CA LYS A 161 -40.21 -27.17 0.81
C LYS A 161 -41.47 -26.85 1.63
N GLU A 162 -41.47 -25.78 2.42
CA GLU A 162 -42.66 -25.37 3.19
C GLU A 162 -43.90 -25.16 2.31
N ILE A 163 -43.74 -24.49 1.15
CA ILE A 163 -44.86 -24.24 0.24
C ILE A 163 -45.41 -25.54 -0.36
N ASN A 164 -44.54 -26.48 -0.72
CA ASN A 164 -44.95 -27.78 -1.25
C ASN A 164 -45.63 -28.62 -0.16
N ASP A 165 -45.06 -28.67 1.06
CA ASP A 165 -45.64 -29.38 2.20
C ASP A 165 -47.03 -28.80 2.56
N ASP A 166 -47.18 -27.47 2.56
CA ASP A 166 -48.47 -26.78 2.78
C ASP A 166 -49.50 -27.10 1.70
N PHE A 167 -49.07 -27.19 0.43
CA PHE A 167 -49.95 -27.54 -0.68
C PHE A 167 -50.43 -28.99 -0.59
N GLU A 168 -49.53 -29.94 -0.30
CA GLU A 168 -49.85 -31.36 -0.14
C GLU A 168 -50.79 -31.61 1.05
N GLN A 169 -50.59 -30.90 2.16
CA GLN A 169 -51.36 -31.13 3.39
C GLN A 169 -52.71 -30.40 3.39
N ASN A 170 -52.74 -29.15 2.91
CA ASN A 170 -53.89 -28.27 3.12
C ASN A 170 -54.62 -27.86 1.83
N ASN A 171 -54.11 -28.18 0.63
CA ASN A 171 -54.59 -27.63 -0.66
C ASN A 171 -54.69 -26.09 -0.69
N ILE A 172 -54.02 -25.41 0.24
CA ILE A 172 -54.07 -23.95 0.42
C ILE A 172 -52.68 -23.40 0.11
N SER A 173 -52.44 -23.07 -1.15
CA SER A 173 -51.29 -22.23 -1.54
C SER A 173 -51.75 -21.18 -2.55
N ASP A 174 -51.18 -19.97 -2.43
CA ASP A 174 -51.38 -18.97 -3.47
C ASP A 174 -50.71 -19.48 -4.75
N MET A 175 -51.42 -19.41 -5.87
CA MET A 175 -50.96 -19.94 -7.15
C MET A 175 -49.63 -19.31 -7.58
N ALA A 176 -49.36 -18.05 -7.21
CA ALA A 176 -48.09 -17.39 -7.47
C ALA A 176 -46.93 -17.97 -6.64
N SER A 177 -47.14 -18.24 -5.34
CA SER A 177 -46.13 -18.87 -4.49
C SER A 177 -45.85 -20.32 -4.90
N LEU A 178 -46.88 -21.08 -5.29
CA LEU A 178 -46.71 -22.45 -5.80
C LEU A 178 -45.95 -22.46 -7.12
N ALA A 179 -46.31 -21.59 -8.06
CA ALA A 179 -45.58 -21.43 -9.31
C ALA A 179 -44.12 -21.01 -9.09
N ALA A 180 -43.86 -20.09 -8.15
CA ALA A 180 -42.50 -19.70 -7.77
C ALA A 180 -41.70 -20.86 -7.17
N ALA A 181 -42.34 -21.71 -6.37
CA ALA A 181 -41.69 -22.85 -5.72
C ALA A 181 -41.26 -23.94 -6.73
N GLN A 182 -42.07 -24.14 -7.78
CA GLN A 182 -41.80 -25.08 -8.87
C GLN A 182 -40.74 -24.59 -9.87
N GLN A 183 -40.47 -23.28 -9.93
CA GLN A 183 -39.45 -22.74 -10.82
C GLN A 183 -38.03 -22.89 -10.25
N GLU A 184 -37.10 -23.27 -11.11
CA GLU A 184 -35.68 -23.34 -10.75
C GLU A 184 -35.11 -21.93 -10.50
N LEU A 185 -34.36 -21.79 -9.41
CA LEU A 185 -33.59 -20.60 -9.07
C LEU A 185 -32.14 -21.06 -8.83
N THR A 186 -31.26 -20.69 -9.74
CA THR A 186 -29.88 -21.20 -9.74
C THR A 186 -29.01 -20.44 -8.73
N ARG A 187 -27.95 -21.10 -8.23
CA ARG A 187 -26.95 -20.47 -7.36
C ARG A 187 -26.33 -19.21 -7.99
N SER A 188 -26.08 -19.23 -9.31
CA SER A 188 -25.54 -18.08 -10.04
C SER A 188 -26.50 -16.89 -10.09
N GLN A 189 -27.80 -17.12 -10.24
CA GLN A 189 -28.79 -16.02 -10.25
C GLN A 189 -28.88 -15.32 -8.90
N VAL A 190 -28.73 -16.09 -7.83
CA VAL A 190 -28.74 -15.60 -6.44
C VAL A 190 -27.46 -14.86 -6.11
N SER A 191 -26.30 -15.34 -6.56
CA SER A 191 -25.03 -14.64 -6.33
C SER A 191 -24.95 -13.32 -7.12
N GLU A 192 -25.50 -13.26 -8.34
CA GLU A 192 -25.66 -12.00 -9.10
C GLU A 192 -26.60 -11.00 -8.37
N TRP A 193 -27.68 -11.51 -7.77
CA TRP A 193 -28.61 -10.70 -6.97
C TRP A 193 -27.91 -10.08 -5.74
N ASP A 194 -27.17 -10.88 -4.97
CA ASP A 194 -26.38 -10.40 -3.83
C ASP A 194 -25.27 -9.44 -4.26
N ALA A 195 -24.56 -9.75 -5.35
CA ALA A 195 -23.48 -8.91 -5.86
C ALA A 195 -23.97 -7.50 -6.22
N SER A 196 -25.13 -7.37 -6.86
CA SER A 196 -25.72 -6.08 -7.18
C SER A 196 -26.18 -5.33 -5.91
N ALA A 197 -26.77 -6.02 -4.93
CA ALA A 197 -27.12 -5.41 -3.64
C ALA A 197 -25.88 -4.93 -2.86
N ARG A 198 -24.78 -5.68 -2.91
CA ARG A 198 -23.50 -5.31 -2.30
C ARG A 198 -22.85 -4.11 -2.97
N ALA A 199 -22.88 -4.05 -4.29
CA ALA A 199 -22.39 -2.89 -5.04
C ALA A 199 -23.21 -1.64 -4.72
N TRP A 200 -24.54 -1.77 -4.62
CA TRP A 200 -25.44 -0.71 -4.16
C TRP A 200 -25.06 -0.18 -2.77
N LEU A 201 -24.82 -1.07 -1.80
CA LEU A 201 -24.42 -0.67 -0.44
C LEU A 201 -23.15 0.17 -0.40
N ARG A 202 -22.16 -0.12 -1.25
CA ARG A 202 -20.90 0.65 -1.31
C ARG A 202 -21.11 2.09 -1.80
N VAL A 203 -21.97 2.25 -2.79
CA VAL A 203 -22.38 3.58 -3.28
C VAL A 203 -23.10 4.32 -2.16
N ALA A 204 -24.08 3.68 -1.52
CA ALA A 204 -24.84 4.27 -0.43
C ALA A 204 -23.98 4.63 0.79
N ASP A 205 -22.98 3.81 1.14
CA ASP A 205 -22.01 4.10 2.21
C ASP A 205 -21.15 5.33 1.91
N THR A 206 -20.79 5.51 0.63
CA THR A 206 -20.01 6.68 0.19
C THR A 206 -20.85 7.94 0.31
N GLU A 207 -22.08 7.93 -0.24
CA GLU A 207 -22.98 9.09 -0.25
C GLU A 207 -23.53 9.45 1.14
N LYS A 208 -23.74 8.45 2.02
CA LYS A 208 -24.22 8.64 3.41
C LYS A 208 -23.12 8.48 4.45
N GLY A 209 -21.86 8.70 4.05
CA GLY A 209 -20.69 8.42 4.88
C GLY A 209 -20.68 9.10 6.24
N ARG A 210 -21.29 10.28 6.41
CA ARG A 210 -21.37 10.96 7.71
C ARG A 210 -22.28 10.22 8.70
N GLN A 211 -23.54 10.03 8.33
CA GLN A 211 -24.54 9.34 9.17
C GLN A 211 -24.13 7.88 9.39
N GLN A 212 -23.62 7.22 8.35
CA GLN A 212 -23.11 5.86 8.44
C GLN A 212 -21.95 5.78 9.44
N LYS A 213 -20.95 6.67 9.36
CA LYS A 213 -19.86 6.71 10.36
C LYS A 213 -20.39 6.96 11.78
N GLN A 214 -21.36 7.86 11.94
CA GLN A 214 -21.96 8.15 13.25
C GLN A 214 -22.68 6.93 13.83
N LEU A 215 -23.43 6.18 13.03
CA LEU A 215 -24.06 4.92 13.43
C LEU A 215 -22.99 3.89 13.83
N MET A 216 -21.99 3.66 12.97
CA MET A 216 -20.95 2.65 13.23
C MET A 216 -20.14 2.94 14.52
N LEU A 217 -19.90 4.21 14.86
CA LEU A 217 -19.25 4.59 16.13
C LEU A 217 -20.08 4.20 17.37
N ILE A 218 -21.41 4.20 17.26
CA ILE A 218 -22.30 3.77 18.34
C ILE A 218 -22.24 2.25 18.46
N LEU A 219 -22.22 1.54 17.33
CA LEU A 219 -22.19 0.08 17.30
C LEU A 219 -20.94 -0.53 17.93
N GLU A 220 -19.80 0.19 17.95
CA GLU A 220 -18.58 -0.22 18.68
C GLU A 220 -18.83 -0.58 20.15
N ASN A 221 -19.81 0.05 20.78
CA ASN A 221 -20.10 -0.11 22.21
C ASN A 221 -21.34 -0.99 22.46
N VAL A 222 -21.97 -1.48 21.40
CA VAL A 222 -23.09 -2.41 21.47
C VAL A 222 -22.53 -3.82 21.50
N GLN A 223 -23.09 -4.68 22.34
CA GLN A 223 -22.81 -6.11 22.33
C GLN A 223 -24.14 -6.84 22.25
N THR A 224 -24.57 -7.13 21.02
CA THR A 224 -25.90 -7.70 20.79
C THR A 224 -25.84 -8.66 19.62
N THR A 225 -26.51 -9.80 19.73
CA THR A 225 -26.66 -10.71 18.59
C THR A 225 -27.88 -10.30 17.78
N VAL A 226 -27.85 -10.51 16.46
CA VAL A 226 -29.02 -10.26 15.58
C VAL A 226 -30.24 -11.00 16.10
N ASN A 227 -30.07 -12.29 16.44
CA ASN A 227 -31.02 -13.08 17.23
C ASN A 227 -30.29 -14.27 17.88
N LYS A 228 -31.04 -15.15 18.56
CA LYS A 228 -30.52 -16.35 19.24
C LYS A 228 -31.01 -17.67 18.62
N LYS A 229 -31.52 -17.63 17.38
CA LYS A 229 -32.04 -18.82 16.70
C LYS A 229 -30.89 -19.65 16.14
N THR A 230 -31.02 -20.97 16.21
CA THR A 230 -29.96 -21.93 15.84
C THR A 230 -30.00 -22.37 14.39
N GLU A 231 -31.16 -22.28 13.74
CA GLU A 231 -31.35 -22.68 12.34
C GLU A 231 -31.29 -21.46 11.42
N THR A 232 -30.63 -21.59 10.27
CA THR A 232 -30.40 -20.49 9.32
C THR A 232 -31.71 -19.88 8.83
N TYR A 233 -32.64 -20.71 8.35
CA TYR A 233 -33.92 -20.25 7.84
C TYR A 233 -34.70 -19.44 8.87
N SER A 234 -34.95 -20.00 10.05
CA SER A 234 -35.73 -19.33 11.08
C SER A 234 -35.04 -18.08 11.64
N SER A 235 -33.70 -18.07 11.69
CA SER A 235 -32.88 -16.92 12.07
C SER A 235 -33.02 -15.77 11.07
N VAL A 236 -32.81 -16.04 9.78
CA VAL A 236 -32.84 -15.02 8.71
C VAL A 236 -34.23 -14.41 8.55
N ILE A 237 -35.27 -15.25 8.44
CA ILE A 237 -36.64 -14.76 8.27
C ILE A 237 -37.09 -13.90 9.46
N SER A 238 -36.75 -14.30 10.69
CA SER A 238 -37.10 -13.54 11.89
C SER A 238 -36.40 -12.19 11.96
N ALA A 239 -35.09 -12.15 11.69
CA ALA A 239 -34.34 -10.91 11.68
C ALA A 239 -34.90 -9.92 10.65
N TRP A 240 -35.22 -10.44 9.46
CA TRP A 240 -35.79 -9.63 8.38
C TRP A 240 -37.17 -9.07 8.72
N GLN A 241 -38.11 -9.91 9.18
CA GLN A 241 -39.46 -9.46 9.56
C GLN A 241 -39.42 -8.43 10.70
N ASN A 242 -38.63 -8.68 11.74
CA ASN A 242 -38.50 -7.78 12.88
C ASN A 242 -37.92 -6.42 12.46
N ALA A 243 -36.89 -6.41 11.61
CA ALA A 243 -36.29 -5.17 11.12
C ALA A 243 -37.29 -4.37 10.27
N LEU A 244 -38.07 -5.03 9.40
CA LEU A 244 -39.12 -4.39 8.60
C LEU A 244 -40.19 -3.74 9.48
N ILE A 245 -40.71 -4.47 10.47
CA ILE A 245 -41.76 -4.00 11.39
C ILE A 245 -41.27 -2.81 12.22
N GLN A 246 -40.09 -2.93 12.83
CA GLN A 246 -39.55 -1.88 13.68
C GLN A 246 -39.24 -0.61 12.88
N MET A 247 -38.69 -0.73 11.67
CA MET A 247 -38.39 0.42 10.83
C MET A 247 -39.65 1.14 10.33
N GLU A 248 -40.68 0.39 9.92
CA GLU A 248 -41.99 0.94 9.60
C GLU A 248 -42.57 1.72 10.80
N GLY A 249 -42.44 1.18 12.02
CA GLY A 249 -42.80 1.88 13.24
C GLY A 249 -42.07 3.21 13.42
N LEU A 250 -40.74 3.22 13.26
CA LEU A 250 -39.91 4.42 13.40
C LEU A 250 -40.28 5.50 12.37
N ILE A 251 -40.53 5.11 11.13
CA ILE A 251 -40.94 6.05 10.06
C ILE A 251 -42.32 6.65 10.36
N ASN A 252 -43.22 5.87 10.98
CA ASN A 252 -44.53 6.33 11.42
C ASN A 252 -44.50 7.15 12.74
N GLY A 253 -43.30 7.43 13.27
CA GLY A 253 -43.13 8.19 14.50
C GLY A 253 -43.34 7.40 15.80
N VAL A 254 -43.35 6.07 15.71
CA VAL A 254 -43.45 5.19 16.88
C VAL A 254 -42.05 4.83 17.35
N SER A 255 -41.63 5.35 18.50
CA SER A 255 -40.36 4.99 19.12
C SER A 255 -40.26 3.48 19.35
N GLN A 256 -39.08 2.93 19.08
CA GLN A 256 -38.79 1.49 19.21
C GLN A 256 -37.66 1.27 20.22
N GLU A 257 -37.62 0.07 20.79
CA GLU A 257 -36.52 -0.41 21.62
C GLU A 257 -35.82 -1.56 20.89
N ALA A 258 -34.49 -1.48 20.73
CA ALA A 258 -33.71 -2.52 20.10
C ALA A 258 -33.60 -3.74 21.03
N GLN A 259 -34.49 -4.73 20.85
CA GLN A 259 -34.47 -6.01 21.58
C GLN A 259 -33.39 -6.98 21.07
N GLY A 260 -32.90 -6.76 19.85
CA GLY A 260 -31.85 -7.52 19.19
C GLY A 260 -31.08 -6.65 18.20
N GLY A 261 -30.09 -7.25 17.54
CA GLY A 261 -29.25 -6.57 16.55
C GLY A 261 -29.88 -6.45 15.16
N ASP A 262 -31.10 -6.94 14.95
CA ASP A 262 -31.81 -7.00 13.68
C ASP A 262 -32.18 -5.62 13.12
N ILE A 263 -32.81 -4.76 13.92
CA ILE A 263 -33.13 -3.38 13.52
C ILE A 263 -31.86 -2.56 13.28
N ILE A 264 -30.81 -2.79 14.07
CA ILE A 264 -29.52 -2.11 13.94
C ILE A 264 -28.85 -2.48 12.61
N LEU A 265 -28.86 -3.77 12.25
CA LEU A 265 -28.41 -4.25 10.96
C LEU A 265 -29.23 -3.60 9.83
N GLY A 266 -30.56 -3.55 9.97
CA GLY A 266 -31.45 -2.87 9.02
C GLY A 266 -31.10 -1.40 8.80
N LEU A 267 -30.85 -0.62 9.86
CA LEU A 267 -30.41 0.78 9.77
C LEU A 267 -29.13 0.93 8.94
N SER A 268 -28.13 0.10 9.23
CA SER A 268 -26.83 0.15 8.54
C SER A 268 -26.89 -0.32 7.09
N ALA A 269 -27.88 -1.14 6.73
CA ALA A 269 -28.05 -1.73 5.41
C ALA A 269 -28.99 -0.93 4.51
N TRP A 270 -29.94 -0.17 5.08
CA TRP A 270 -30.96 0.55 4.31
C TRP A 270 -30.70 2.06 4.23
N HIS A 271 -29.68 2.55 4.95
CA HIS A 271 -29.25 3.96 4.98
C HIS A 271 -30.38 4.92 5.38
N LEU A 272 -31.19 4.46 6.32
CA LEU A 272 -32.23 5.22 7.01
C LEU A 272 -31.76 5.46 8.44
N PHE A 273 -31.63 6.72 8.86
CA PHE A 273 -30.96 7.08 10.11
C PHE A 273 -31.89 7.85 11.05
N PRO A 274 -32.74 7.17 11.85
CA PRO A 274 -33.55 7.81 12.86
C PRO A 274 -32.66 8.37 13.98
N ASP A 275 -33.19 9.32 14.73
CA ASP A 275 -32.54 9.77 15.96
C ASP A 275 -32.49 8.61 16.97
N LEU A 276 -31.41 8.55 17.74
CA LEU A 276 -31.11 7.42 18.63
C LEU A 276 -31.05 7.90 20.08
N MET A 277 -31.52 7.06 21.01
CA MET A 277 -31.30 7.21 22.45
C MET A 277 -30.39 6.08 22.93
N VAL A 278 -29.14 6.43 23.22
CA VAL A 278 -28.14 5.45 23.65
C VAL A 278 -28.15 5.38 25.18
N VAL A 279 -28.47 4.21 25.73
CA VAL A 279 -28.66 4.00 27.17
C VAL A 279 -27.49 3.19 27.71
N ALA A 280 -26.42 3.88 28.13
CA ALA A 280 -25.53 3.59 29.28
C ALA A 280 -24.19 4.33 29.12
N PRO A 281 -23.55 4.78 30.23
CA PRO A 281 -24.06 4.84 31.61
C PRO A 281 -25.06 5.99 31.84
N ARG A 282 -25.30 6.86 30.85
CA ARG A 282 -26.34 7.90 30.87
C ARG A 282 -27.11 7.90 29.54
N PRO A 283 -28.45 8.07 29.56
CA PRO A 283 -29.23 8.26 28.33
C PRO A 283 -28.67 9.45 27.55
N THR A 284 -28.12 9.17 26.37
CA THR A 284 -27.50 10.18 25.52
C THR A 284 -28.29 10.26 24.21
N PRO A 285 -28.97 11.38 23.93
CA PRO A 285 -29.61 11.59 22.63
C PRO A 285 -28.55 11.78 21.55
N VAL A 286 -28.67 11.03 20.45
CA VAL A 286 -27.85 11.17 19.26
C VAL A 286 -28.75 11.58 18.10
N GLN A 287 -28.59 12.83 17.67
CA GLN A 287 -29.32 13.35 16.51
C GLN A 287 -28.61 12.96 15.22
N GLN A 288 -29.31 12.20 14.38
CA GLN A 288 -28.92 11.89 13.00
C GLN A 288 -29.47 12.95 12.03
N ARG A 289 -30.58 13.61 12.39
CA ARG A 289 -31.23 14.69 11.59
C ARG A 289 -31.56 14.26 10.17
N ASP A 290 -31.99 13.02 10.01
CA ASP A 290 -32.43 12.51 8.74
C ASP A 290 -33.84 13.05 8.40
N PRO A 291 -34.01 13.79 7.28
CA PRO A 291 -35.30 14.37 6.90
C PRO A 291 -36.44 13.36 6.72
N ILE A 292 -36.12 12.09 6.46
CA ILE A 292 -37.11 11.01 6.31
C ILE A 292 -37.92 10.81 7.60
N PHE A 293 -37.34 11.12 8.76
CA PHE A 293 -37.96 10.91 10.08
C PHE A 293 -38.60 12.18 10.66
N ALA A 294 -39.02 13.13 9.81
CA ALA A 294 -39.58 14.43 10.21
C ALA A 294 -40.78 14.37 11.19
N HIS A 295 -41.43 13.22 11.35
CA HIS A 295 -42.57 13.00 12.25
C HIS A 295 -42.21 12.39 13.62
N GLY A 296 -40.92 12.24 13.94
CA GLY A 296 -40.44 11.93 15.29
C GLY A 296 -40.66 10.47 15.69
N GLY A 297 -39.66 9.62 15.47
CA GLY A 297 -39.55 8.26 16.01
C GLY A 297 -38.12 8.04 16.44
N VAL A 298 -37.92 7.59 17.69
CA VAL A 298 -36.58 7.49 18.29
C VAL A 298 -36.28 6.03 18.61
N LEU A 299 -35.12 5.53 18.16
CA LEU A 299 -34.68 4.18 18.49
C LEU A 299 -33.86 4.20 19.78
N THR A 300 -34.30 3.46 20.79
CA THR A 300 -33.55 3.28 22.04
C THR A 300 -32.63 2.06 21.93
N ILE A 301 -31.34 2.26 22.18
CA ILE A 301 -30.29 1.24 22.12
C ILE A 301 -29.66 1.10 23.52
N GLY A 302 -29.80 -0.06 24.15
CA GLY A 302 -29.08 -0.38 25.38
C GLY A 302 -27.62 -0.73 25.09
N LEU A 303 -26.67 -0.12 25.81
CA LEU A 303 -25.27 -0.55 25.78
C LEU A 303 -24.96 -1.42 27.00
N VAL A 304 -24.45 -2.63 26.79
CA VAL A 304 -23.95 -3.49 27.87
C VAL A 304 -22.43 -3.35 27.91
N ASN A 305 -21.91 -2.72 28.96
CA ASN A 305 -20.48 -2.51 29.14
C ASN A 305 -19.92 -3.63 30.06
N LEU A 306 -19.70 -4.83 29.52
CA LEU A 306 -19.11 -5.95 30.25
C LEU A 306 -18.00 -6.62 29.43
N SER A 307 -16.76 -6.17 29.69
CA SER A 307 -15.45 -6.88 29.65
C SER A 307 -15.27 -8.20 28.85
N THR A 308 -15.92 -8.39 27.71
CA THR A 308 -15.77 -9.57 26.84
C THR A 308 -15.21 -9.17 25.48
N GLU A 309 -14.53 -10.10 24.79
CA GLU A 309 -13.82 -9.86 23.54
C GLU A 309 -14.75 -9.62 22.33
N GLU A 310 -16.05 -9.87 22.45
CA GLU A 310 -17.04 -9.76 21.38
C GLU A 310 -17.70 -8.37 21.36
N ARG A 311 -17.33 -7.52 20.39
CA ARG A 311 -17.87 -6.15 20.23
C ARG A 311 -18.68 -6.02 18.95
N GLY A 312 -19.73 -5.20 18.98
CA GLY A 312 -20.60 -4.95 17.84
C GLY A 312 -21.84 -5.82 17.79
N VAL A 313 -22.52 -5.77 16.63
CA VAL A 313 -23.67 -6.60 16.33
C VAL A 313 -23.22 -7.89 15.67
N HIS A 314 -23.47 -9.04 16.29
CA HIS A 314 -22.98 -10.33 15.81
C HIS A 314 -24.09 -11.20 15.23
N TRP A 315 -23.76 -11.97 14.20
CA TRP A 315 -24.66 -12.99 13.64
C TRP A 315 -23.91 -14.27 13.35
N SER A 316 -24.37 -15.38 13.94
CA SER A 316 -23.81 -16.71 13.75
C SER A 316 -24.82 -17.61 13.06
N LEU A 317 -24.42 -18.27 11.97
CA LEU A 317 -25.27 -19.15 11.17
C LEU A 317 -24.51 -20.43 10.77
N PRO A 318 -25.14 -21.62 10.84
CA PRO A 318 -24.59 -22.85 10.29
C PRO A 318 -24.83 -22.94 8.78
N LEU A 319 -23.78 -22.73 7.97
CA LEU A 319 -23.88 -22.67 6.51
C LEU A 319 -23.70 -24.05 5.88
N ALA A 320 -24.80 -24.69 5.47
CA ALA A 320 -24.79 -26.02 4.88
C ALA A 320 -24.31 -26.05 3.41
N HIS A 321 -24.51 -24.96 2.67
CA HIS A 321 -24.27 -24.86 1.22
C HIS A 321 -23.01 -24.06 0.86
N LEU A 322 -22.09 -23.86 1.81
CA LEU A 322 -20.83 -23.12 1.59
C LEU A 322 -19.77 -23.99 0.87
N ARG A 323 -19.76 -25.30 1.15
CA ARG A 323 -18.82 -26.28 0.58
C ARG A 323 -19.55 -27.29 -0.28
N HIS A 324 -18.87 -27.91 -1.24
CA HIS A 324 -19.46 -28.97 -2.07
C HIS A 324 -19.90 -30.20 -1.27
N TYR A 325 -19.19 -30.53 -0.19
CA TYR A 325 -19.52 -31.61 0.72
C TYR A 325 -18.99 -31.31 2.14
N GLY A 326 -19.53 -31.99 3.14
CA GLY A 326 -19.10 -31.89 4.53
C GLY A 326 -20.19 -31.43 5.49
N ARG A 327 -19.83 -31.25 6.77
CA ARG A 327 -20.75 -30.71 7.78
C ARG A 327 -20.93 -29.20 7.58
N PRO A 328 -22.11 -28.64 7.93
CA PRO A 328 -22.33 -27.20 7.90
C PRO A 328 -21.22 -26.43 8.62
N VAL A 329 -20.73 -25.37 7.98
CA VAL A 329 -19.69 -24.51 8.56
C VAL A 329 -20.39 -23.46 9.40
N VAL A 330 -20.17 -23.47 10.71
CA VAL A 330 -20.68 -22.40 11.59
C VAL A 330 -19.84 -21.15 11.33
N SER A 331 -20.40 -20.19 10.63
CA SER A 331 -19.79 -18.88 10.39
C SER A 331 -20.38 -17.86 11.37
N SER A 332 -19.52 -17.00 11.92
CA SER A 332 -19.90 -15.88 12.78
C SER A 332 -19.30 -14.59 12.21
N ARG A 333 -20.11 -13.54 12.08
CA ARG A 333 -19.72 -12.22 11.57
C ARG A 333 -20.18 -11.13 12.50
N SER A 334 -19.49 -9.99 12.49
CA SER A 334 -19.83 -8.83 13.31
C SER A 334 -19.87 -7.54 12.48
N ILE A 335 -20.73 -6.61 12.89
CA ILE A 335 -20.67 -5.21 12.49
C ILE A 335 -19.92 -4.46 13.60
N ASP A 336 -18.59 -4.56 13.62
CA ASP A 336 -17.71 -3.75 14.46
C ASP A 336 -16.95 -2.75 13.58
N SER A 337 -16.81 -1.51 14.04
CA SER A 337 -15.93 -0.53 13.40
C SER A 337 -14.44 -0.92 13.50
N ASN A 338 -14.06 -1.80 14.45
CA ASN A 338 -12.71 -2.35 14.54
C ASN A 338 -12.47 -3.45 13.51
N GLU A 339 -13.52 -4.15 13.08
CA GLU A 339 -13.52 -5.05 11.92
C GLU A 339 -13.87 -4.27 10.65
N ARG A 340 -13.24 -3.10 10.47
CA ARG A 340 -13.17 -2.50 9.13
C ARG A 340 -12.45 -3.50 8.23
N SER A 341 -13.21 -4.24 7.43
CA SER A 341 -12.64 -5.09 6.38
C SER A 341 -11.86 -4.24 5.39
N ARG A 342 -12.18 -2.95 5.26
CA ARG A 342 -11.50 -2.03 4.34
C ARG A 342 -11.08 -0.71 4.97
N ILE A 343 -9.91 -0.22 4.57
CA ILE A 343 -9.29 1.02 5.05
C ILE A 343 -8.81 1.88 3.88
N SER A 344 -8.75 3.20 4.07
CA SER A 344 -8.18 4.11 3.07
C SER A 344 -6.67 3.92 2.93
N THR A 345 -6.08 4.40 1.83
CA THR A 345 -4.63 4.37 1.64
C THR A 345 -3.86 5.09 2.75
N GLY A 346 -4.38 6.22 3.27
CA GLY A 346 -3.77 6.91 4.41
C GLY A 346 -3.80 6.08 5.70
N GLU A 347 -4.91 5.39 5.96
CA GLU A 347 -5.02 4.45 7.08
C GLU A 347 -4.09 3.23 6.92
N LEU A 348 -3.91 2.74 5.68
CA LEU A 348 -2.94 1.68 5.37
C LEU A 348 -1.51 2.15 5.66
N LEU A 349 -1.17 3.40 5.35
CA LEU A 349 0.14 3.97 5.65
C LEU A 349 0.36 4.10 7.17
N LEU A 350 -0.67 4.44 7.95
CA LEU A 350 -0.58 4.42 9.42
C LEU A 350 -0.36 3.01 9.98
N ALA A 351 -1.03 2.00 9.40
CA ALA A 351 -0.78 0.60 9.77
C ALA A 351 0.62 0.14 9.35
N THR A 352 1.05 0.47 8.13
CA THR A 352 2.42 0.20 7.63
C THR A 352 3.46 0.86 8.52
N PHE A 353 3.21 2.10 8.97
CA PHE A 353 4.07 2.79 9.91
C PHE A 353 4.18 2.02 11.23
N GLY A 354 3.06 1.48 11.76
CA GLY A 354 3.07 0.55 12.89
C GLY A 354 3.94 -0.69 12.65
N CYS A 355 3.92 -1.26 11.44
CA CYS A 355 4.80 -2.38 11.06
C CYS A 355 6.29 -1.99 11.11
N VAL A 356 6.64 -0.80 10.61
CA VAL A 356 8.01 -0.27 10.66
C VAL A 356 8.46 -0.06 12.11
N LEU A 357 7.60 0.52 12.97
CA LEU A 357 7.90 0.71 14.39
C LEU A 357 8.16 -0.61 15.12
N GLN A 358 7.43 -1.68 14.79
CA GLN A 358 7.72 -3.00 15.34
C GLN A 358 9.14 -3.46 14.97
N GLY A 359 9.56 -3.21 13.73
CA GLY A 359 10.91 -3.51 13.24
C GLY A 359 12.01 -2.72 13.96
N TRP A 360 11.70 -1.55 14.52
CA TRP A 360 12.65 -0.73 15.28
C TRP A 360 12.88 -1.20 16.73
N GLY A 361 12.16 -2.23 17.19
CA GLY A 361 12.29 -2.76 18.55
C GLY A 361 11.99 -1.69 19.60
N GLU A 362 12.89 -1.52 20.58
CA GLU A 362 12.70 -0.57 21.67
C GLU A 362 12.54 0.89 21.19
N ALA A 363 13.27 1.27 20.14
CA ALA A 363 13.17 2.61 19.54
C ALA A 363 11.76 2.90 18.97
N GLY A 364 11.03 1.85 18.60
CA GLY A 364 9.67 1.95 18.09
C GLY A 364 8.58 1.79 19.14
N ASN A 365 8.89 1.47 20.40
CA ASN A 365 7.88 1.15 21.42
C ASN A 365 6.94 2.33 21.71
N ASN A 366 7.48 3.55 21.82
CA ASN A 366 6.70 4.76 22.05
C ASN A 366 6.33 5.43 20.72
N THR A 367 5.06 5.30 20.32
CA THR A 367 4.56 5.87 19.05
C THR A 367 4.77 7.38 18.99
N LEU A 368 4.47 8.11 20.07
CA LEU A 368 4.57 9.58 20.07
C LEU A 368 6.02 10.03 19.93
N GLN A 369 6.95 9.37 20.61
CA GLN A 369 8.39 9.67 20.51
C GLN A 369 8.91 9.37 19.09
N ALA A 370 8.60 8.20 18.54
CA ALA A 370 9.04 7.79 17.20
C ALA A 370 8.49 8.72 16.10
N VAL A 371 7.22 9.11 16.21
CA VAL A 371 6.59 10.07 15.29
C VAL A 371 7.21 11.47 15.42
N THR A 372 7.44 11.94 16.65
CA THR A 372 8.09 13.24 16.91
C THR A 372 9.50 13.25 16.35
N TRP A 373 10.22 12.13 16.46
CA TRP A 373 11.54 11.97 15.87
C TRP A 373 11.51 12.09 14.34
N LEU A 374 10.59 11.39 13.66
CA LEU A 374 10.45 11.50 12.20
C LEU A 374 10.08 12.92 11.74
N ASP A 375 9.22 13.61 12.48
CA ASP A 375 8.90 15.01 12.19
C ASP A 375 10.12 15.94 12.37
N ASN A 376 10.96 15.69 13.39
CA ASN A 376 12.22 16.40 13.56
C ASN A 376 13.22 16.10 12.43
N VAL A 377 13.30 14.86 11.95
CA VAL A 377 14.10 14.50 10.76
C VAL A 377 13.63 15.31 9.56
N PHE A 378 12.32 15.38 9.32
CA PHE A 378 11.79 16.19 8.22
C PHE A 378 12.14 17.67 8.36
N LYS A 379 11.97 18.27 9.55
CA LYS A 379 12.34 19.68 9.80
C LYS A 379 13.82 19.94 9.53
N LEU A 380 14.70 18.99 9.87
CA LEU A 380 16.14 19.08 9.56
C LEU A 380 16.39 18.98 8.05
N LEU A 381 15.70 18.10 7.34
CA LEU A 381 15.79 18.03 5.88
C LEU A 381 15.33 19.35 5.23
N GLU A 382 14.23 19.95 5.69
CA GLU A 382 13.79 21.26 5.18
C GLU A 382 14.80 22.37 5.47
N LYS A 383 15.40 22.38 6.66
CA LYS A 383 16.46 23.33 7.02
C LYS A 383 17.69 23.16 6.11
N SER A 384 18.12 21.93 5.85
CA SER A 384 19.23 21.62 4.94
C SER A 384 18.92 22.06 3.50
N ARG A 385 17.71 21.74 3.01
CA ARG A 385 17.24 22.16 1.68
C ARG A 385 17.23 23.68 1.53
N SER A 386 16.71 24.39 2.53
CA SER A 386 16.67 25.86 2.54
C SER A 386 18.07 26.50 2.57
N ALA A 387 19.06 25.77 3.11
CA ALA A 387 20.47 26.16 3.11
C ALA A 387 21.22 25.76 1.82
N GLY A 388 20.53 25.24 0.80
CA GLY A 388 21.14 24.79 -0.46
C GLY A 388 21.71 23.36 -0.42
N GLY A 389 21.34 22.55 0.57
CA GLY A 389 21.76 21.16 0.70
C GLY A 389 21.21 20.28 -0.43
N ARG A 390 22.10 19.77 -1.28
CA ARG A 390 21.73 18.90 -2.42
C ARG A 390 21.04 17.62 -1.98
N SER A 391 21.57 16.94 -0.96
CA SER A 391 21.02 15.66 -0.49
C SER A 391 19.60 15.79 0.04
N ALA A 392 19.32 16.85 0.79
CA ALA A 392 17.97 17.14 1.27
C ALA A 392 17.01 17.54 0.14
N SER A 393 17.51 18.18 -0.92
CA SER A 393 16.71 18.50 -2.10
C SER A 393 16.25 17.22 -2.80
N ILE A 394 17.15 16.26 -3.04
CA ILE A 394 16.83 14.96 -3.64
C ILE A 394 15.80 14.19 -2.80
N LEU A 395 15.97 14.16 -1.47
CA LEU A 395 15.07 13.42 -0.57
C LEU A 395 13.67 14.05 -0.43
N LEU A 396 13.52 15.34 -0.71
CA LEU A 396 12.27 16.09 -0.56
C LEU A 396 11.67 16.56 -1.90
N GLU A 397 12.28 16.19 -3.03
CA GLU A 397 11.80 16.52 -4.37
C GLU A 397 10.41 15.94 -4.66
N VAL A 398 9.72 16.50 -5.65
CA VAL A 398 8.37 16.05 -6.05
C VAL A 398 8.37 14.57 -6.44
N ASP A 399 9.40 14.11 -7.14
CA ASP A 399 9.56 12.71 -7.53
C ASP A 399 9.77 11.78 -6.32
N ALA A 400 10.31 12.32 -5.22
CA ALA A 400 10.45 11.60 -3.95
C ALA A 400 9.16 11.54 -3.13
N ALA A 401 8.11 12.28 -3.50
CA ALA A 401 6.86 12.35 -2.73
C ALA A 401 6.12 11.00 -2.64
N LEU A 402 6.36 10.10 -3.59
CA LEU A 402 5.81 8.74 -3.61
C LEU A 402 6.80 7.69 -3.08
N SER A 403 7.98 8.09 -2.61
CA SER A 403 8.91 7.17 -1.97
C SER A 403 8.35 6.64 -0.65
N TRP A 404 8.71 5.42 -0.27
CA TRP A 404 8.30 4.87 1.02
C TRP A 404 8.74 5.77 2.19
N PHE A 405 9.91 6.43 2.09
CA PHE A 405 10.41 7.32 3.13
C PHE A 405 9.52 8.55 3.29
N SER A 406 9.19 9.23 2.20
CA SER A 406 8.27 10.39 2.23
C SER A 406 6.86 10.00 2.69
N LEU A 407 6.38 8.81 2.32
CA LEU A 407 5.09 8.29 2.80
C LEU A 407 5.09 8.02 4.31
N LEU A 408 6.20 7.52 4.89
CA LEU A 408 6.34 7.37 6.34
C LEU A 408 6.39 8.72 7.04
N LEU A 409 7.06 9.72 6.48
CA LEU A 409 7.07 11.09 7.01
C LEU A 409 5.66 11.70 6.99
N ALA A 410 4.90 11.47 5.92
CA ALA A 410 3.52 11.92 5.81
C ALA A 410 2.61 11.23 6.83
N ALA A 411 2.74 9.90 7.01
CA ALA A 411 1.98 9.14 8.00
C ALA A 411 2.30 9.60 9.45
N ALA A 412 3.57 9.90 9.74
CA ALA A 412 3.99 10.46 11.01
C ALA A 412 3.31 11.83 11.29
N ARG A 413 3.29 12.74 10.32
CA ARG A 413 2.58 14.02 10.46
C ARG A 413 1.07 13.84 10.61
N GLN A 414 0.46 13.00 9.79
CA GLN A 414 -0.96 12.67 9.90
C GLN A 414 -1.30 12.18 11.32
N TYR A 415 -0.42 11.36 11.91
CA TYR A 415 -0.57 10.94 13.30
C TYR A 415 -0.48 12.15 14.27
N LEU A 416 0.50 13.05 14.15
CA LEU A 416 0.64 14.23 15.03
C LEU A 416 -0.55 15.20 14.93
N GLU A 417 -1.06 15.41 13.72
CA GLU A 417 -2.17 16.33 13.45
C GLU A 417 -3.51 15.76 13.89
N SER A 418 -3.66 14.43 13.92
CA SER A 418 -4.90 13.78 14.35
C SER A 418 -5.27 14.10 15.80
N GLN A 419 -6.55 14.41 16.04
CA GLN A 419 -7.09 14.69 17.38
C GLN A 419 -8.38 13.87 17.62
N GLY A 420 -8.79 13.78 18.89
CA GLY A 420 -10.06 13.13 19.26
C GLY A 420 -10.20 11.70 18.74
N ASN A 421 -11.25 11.44 17.95
CA ASN A 421 -11.53 10.11 17.39
C ASN A 421 -10.53 9.69 16.31
N GLU A 422 -10.02 10.63 15.51
CA GLU A 422 -9.01 10.32 14.47
C GLU A 422 -7.74 9.77 15.11
N ARG A 423 -7.30 10.36 16.24
CA ARG A 423 -6.15 9.86 17.01
C ARG A 423 -6.40 8.46 17.55
N LYS A 424 -7.62 8.17 18.02
CA LYS A 424 -7.99 6.82 18.51
C LYS A 424 -7.90 5.80 17.38
N THR A 425 -8.43 6.11 16.20
CA THR A 425 -8.32 5.25 15.01
C THR A 425 -6.88 5.05 14.58
N ALA A 426 -6.08 6.12 14.52
CA ALA A 426 -4.66 6.04 14.20
C ALA A 426 -3.89 5.15 15.19
N ASN A 427 -4.18 5.24 16.49
CA ASN A 427 -3.61 4.36 17.51
C ASN A 427 -3.98 2.89 17.27
N LYS A 428 -5.25 2.59 16.97
CA LYS A 428 -5.71 1.22 16.65
C LYS A 428 -4.96 0.66 15.43
N LEU A 429 -4.81 1.46 14.37
CA LEU A 429 -4.11 1.05 13.13
C LEU A 429 -2.61 0.82 13.36
N VAL A 430 -1.94 1.70 14.12
CA VAL A 430 -0.52 1.52 14.47
C VAL A 430 -0.32 0.25 15.30
N LEU A 431 -1.19 -0.01 16.29
CA LEU A 431 -1.13 -1.24 17.10
C LEU A 431 -1.37 -2.49 16.24
N LEU A 432 -2.33 -2.44 15.32
CA LEU A 432 -2.60 -3.54 14.40
C LEU A 432 -1.38 -3.79 13.48
N GLY A 433 -0.80 -2.74 12.93
CA GLY A 433 0.44 -2.80 12.17
C GLY A 433 1.58 -3.47 12.96
N ARG A 434 1.74 -3.11 14.24
CA ARG A 434 2.73 -3.76 15.11
C ARG A 434 2.47 -5.24 15.33
N LYS A 435 1.20 -5.67 15.37
CA LYS A 435 0.85 -7.09 15.53
C LYS A 435 1.26 -7.91 14.30
N HIS A 436 1.15 -7.32 13.11
CA HIS A 436 1.37 -8.04 11.85
C HIS A 436 2.66 -7.66 11.09
N GLY A 437 3.46 -6.72 11.60
CA GLY A 437 4.59 -6.13 10.88
C GLY A 437 5.65 -7.13 10.42
N LYS A 438 6.02 -8.11 11.25
CA LYS A 438 6.95 -9.19 10.87
C LYS A 438 6.42 -9.99 9.68
N ARG A 439 5.12 -10.22 9.58
CA ARG A 439 4.54 -10.97 8.46
C ARG A 439 4.43 -10.08 7.23
N PHE A 440 3.96 -8.84 7.40
CA PHE A 440 3.73 -7.90 6.31
C PHE A 440 5.04 -7.39 5.68
N LEU A 441 5.92 -6.79 6.48
CA LEU A 441 7.13 -6.13 6.02
C LEU A 441 8.41 -6.91 6.30
N ASP A 442 8.37 -8.08 6.93
CA ASP A 442 9.57 -8.69 7.52
C ASP A 442 10.30 -7.76 8.52
N ARG A 443 11.43 -8.21 9.08
CA ARG A 443 12.26 -7.41 9.99
C ARG A 443 13.32 -6.61 9.22
N PRO A 444 13.50 -5.31 9.52
CA PRO A 444 14.63 -4.58 8.98
C PRO A 444 15.95 -5.15 9.50
N ALA A 445 17.00 -5.08 8.69
CA ALA A 445 18.35 -5.48 9.10
C ALA A 445 18.86 -4.62 10.28
N GLU A 446 18.57 -3.31 10.25
CA GLU A 446 18.95 -2.35 11.29
C GLU A 446 17.80 -1.38 11.61
N PRO A 447 17.58 -1.01 12.89
CA PRO A 447 16.56 -0.05 13.29
C PRO A 447 16.90 1.38 12.85
N LEU A 448 15.90 2.27 12.84
CA LEU A 448 16.06 3.70 12.49
C LEU A 448 16.81 3.93 11.17
N PHE A 449 16.51 3.11 10.16
CA PHE A 449 17.14 3.15 8.83
C PHE A 449 18.67 2.96 8.88
N GLY A 450 19.18 2.19 9.84
CA GLY A 450 20.62 1.95 10.00
C GLY A 450 21.40 3.13 10.57
N LEU A 451 20.73 4.19 11.04
CA LEU A 451 21.41 5.34 11.66
C LEU A 451 22.12 4.96 12.97
N LEU A 452 21.69 3.90 13.66
CA LEU A 452 22.33 3.44 14.89
C LEU A 452 23.57 2.55 14.65
N GLY A 453 23.73 1.98 13.45
CA GLY A 453 24.88 1.15 13.07
C GLY A 453 25.04 -0.16 13.87
N VAL A 454 23.93 -0.72 14.39
CA VAL A 454 23.95 -1.95 15.21
C VAL A 454 23.27 -3.10 14.46
N PRO A 455 23.95 -4.24 14.22
CA PRO A 455 23.31 -5.43 13.70
C PRO A 455 22.38 -6.04 14.77
N SER A 456 21.14 -6.36 14.39
CA SER A 456 20.29 -7.21 15.22
C SER A 456 20.89 -8.62 15.24
N ILE A 457 21.34 -9.09 16.41
CA ILE A 457 21.73 -10.50 16.60
C ILE A 457 20.48 -11.34 16.35
N VAL A 458 20.48 -12.08 15.23
CA VAL A 458 19.46 -13.11 14.95
C VAL A 458 19.55 -14.14 16.07
N ARG A 459 18.60 -14.08 17.02
CA ARG A 459 18.31 -15.23 17.87
C ARG A 459 17.74 -16.31 16.96
N SER A 460 18.53 -17.36 16.70
CA SER A 460 17.98 -18.60 16.17
C SER A 460 16.99 -19.13 17.21
N ASP A 461 15.68 -19.04 16.92
CA ASP A 461 14.65 -19.78 17.65
C ASP A 461 14.91 -21.27 17.43
N ASN A 462 15.71 -21.88 18.30
CA ASN A 462 15.74 -23.33 18.45
C ASN A 462 14.48 -23.74 19.22
N SER A 463 13.36 -23.79 18.50
CA SER A 463 12.16 -24.50 18.93
C SER A 463 11.75 -25.48 17.83
N GLN A 464 12.52 -26.55 17.69
CA GLN A 464 11.99 -27.84 17.23
C GLN A 464 12.46 -28.91 18.22
N SER A 465 11.58 -29.17 19.18
CA SER A 465 11.47 -30.49 19.78
C SER A 465 10.89 -31.44 18.74
N ASP A 466 11.66 -32.44 18.30
CA ASP A 466 11.13 -33.80 18.21
C ASP A 466 12.27 -34.83 18.27
N PRO A 467 12.12 -35.92 19.07
CA PRO A 467 13.12 -36.96 19.22
C PRO A 467 12.79 -38.14 18.32
N PHE A 468 13.54 -38.38 17.25
CA PHE A 468 13.61 -39.72 16.66
C PHE A 468 15.01 -40.07 16.16
N THR A 469 15.45 -41.22 16.64
CA THR A 469 16.75 -41.86 16.51
C THR A 469 17.06 -42.36 15.10
N GLY A 470 18.31 -42.21 14.67
CA GLY A 470 18.86 -42.91 13.52
C GLY A 470 20.37 -42.67 13.38
N LYS A 471 21.18 -43.50 14.06
CA LYS A 471 22.65 -43.50 13.97
C LYS A 471 23.12 -43.91 12.57
N SER A 472 24.15 -43.25 12.04
CA SER A 472 25.19 -43.91 11.23
C SER A 472 26.53 -43.18 11.39
N GLU A 473 27.58 -43.98 11.63
CA GLU A 473 28.96 -43.57 11.92
C GLU A 473 29.70 -43.02 10.68
N PRO A 474 30.77 -42.22 10.86
CA PRO A 474 31.60 -41.73 9.77
C PRO A 474 32.71 -42.73 9.41
N ARG A 475 33.02 -42.87 8.11
CA ARG A 475 34.31 -43.45 7.67
C ARG A 475 35.22 -42.37 7.08
N PRO A 476 36.53 -42.38 7.40
CA PRO A 476 37.52 -41.40 6.98
C PRO A 476 38.27 -41.87 5.72
N THR A 477 38.66 -40.92 4.86
CA THR A 477 39.70 -40.90 3.79
C THR A 477 39.20 -39.87 2.75
N ASP A 478 39.90 -38.81 2.32
CA ASP A 478 41.33 -38.53 2.26
C ASP A 478 41.63 -37.04 2.46
N ILE A 479 42.81 -36.79 3.03
CA ILE A 479 43.46 -35.50 3.24
C ILE A 479 44.18 -35.11 1.95
N VAL A 480 43.81 -33.99 1.32
CA VAL A 480 44.76 -33.16 0.53
C VAL A 480 44.40 -31.67 0.66
N ALA A 481 45.34 -30.92 1.23
CA ALA A 481 45.59 -29.48 1.13
C ALA A 481 44.42 -28.50 1.32
N GLY A 482 44.29 -28.01 2.56
CA GLY A 482 43.44 -26.88 2.90
C GLY A 482 44.00 -25.54 2.39
N MET A 483 43.18 -24.86 1.59
CA MET A 483 42.95 -23.42 1.73
C MET A 483 41.45 -23.25 1.97
N PRO A 484 40.99 -22.73 3.12
CA PRO A 484 39.59 -22.38 3.25
C PRO A 484 39.28 -21.22 2.30
N PRO A 485 38.13 -21.22 1.62
CA PRO A 485 37.67 -20.05 0.88
C PRO A 485 37.55 -18.89 1.86
N GLN A 486 37.97 -17.72 1.40
CA GLN A 486 38.04 -16.48 2.16
C GLN A 486 36.71 -16.13 2.85
N SER A 487 36.52 -16.63 4.07
CA SER A 487 35.56 -16.12 5.06
C SER A 487 36.12 -14.86 5.73
N SER A 488 36.69 -13.93 4.95
CA SER A 488 37.26 -12.67 5.45
C SER A 488 36.27 -11.52 5.49
N MET A 489 35.02 -11.69 5.01
CA MET A 489 34.01 -10.61 5.05
C MET A 489 33.10 -10.59 6.30
N LEU A 490 33.22 -11.57 7.21
CA LEU A 490 32.36 -11.65 8.40
C LEU A 490 33.06 -11.36 9.73
N LEU A 491 34.37 -11.07 9.75
CA LEU A 491 35.14 -10.88 10.99
C LEU A 491 35.66 -9.46 11.27
N SER A 492 35.16 -8.41 10.62
CA SER A 492 35.54 -7.02 10.96
C SER A 492 34.36 -6.04 10.92
N ARG A 493 33.48 -6.09 11.91
CA ARG A 493 32.57 -4.97 12.24
C ARG A 493 32.56 -4.63 13.74
N VAL A 494 33.68 -4.86 14.42
CA VAL A 494 33.96 -4.20 15.71
C VAL A 494 34.43 -2.78 15.35
N GLY A 495 33.55 -1.78 15.46
CA GLY A 495 33.86 -0.37 15.14
C GLY A 495 32.77 0.50 14.50
N GLN A 496 31.53 0.01 14.30
CA GLN A 496 30.43 0.82 13.71
C GLN A 496 29.38 1.34 14.72
N ARG A 497 29.47 0.93 15.98
CA ARG A 497 28.50 1.29 17.03
C ARG A 497 28.69 2.75 17.45
N GLY A 498 27.64 3.56 17.38
CA GLY A 498 27.70 4.98 17.77
C GLY A 498 28.19 5.93 16.69
N SER A 499 28.31 5.48 15.43
CA SER A 499 28.71 6.31 14.28
C SER A 499 27.83 7.56 14.07
N TYR A 500 26.60 7.57 14.59
CA TYR A 500 25.73 8.74 14.61
C TYR A 500 26.26 9.93 15.43
N VAL A 501 27.35 9.77 16.19
CA VAL A 501 28.12 10.89 16.75
C VAL A 501 28.53 11.89 15.68
N ASN A 502 28.65 11.45 14.42
CA ASN A 502 28.94 12.29 13.25
C ASN A 502 27.78 13.20 12.85
N LEU A 503 26.58 12.92 13.34
CA LEU A 503 25.41 13.78 13.14
C LEU A 503 25.38 14.96 14.13
N ILE A 504 26.21 14.95 15.18
CA ILE A 504 26.25 16.03 16.17
C ILE A 504 27.07 17.21 15.63
N ALA A 505 26.52 18.42 15.75
CA ALA A 505 27.06 19.61 15.10
C ALA A 505 28.41 20.10 15.64
N THR A 506 28.64 20.01 16.96
CA THR A 506 29.85 20.57 17.59
C THR A 506 30.68 19.50 18.32
N ASP A 507 31.99 19.69 18.37
CA ASP A 507 32.91 18.78 19.06
C ASP A 507 32.57 18.68 20.57
N ASP A 508 32.18 19.79 21.20
CA ASP A 508 31.82 19.81 22.62
C ASP A 508 30.51 19.05 22.90
N ASP A 509 29.52 19.13 22.00
CA ASP A 509 28.31 18.32 22.09
C ASP A 509 28.60 16.83 21.89
N LYS A 510 29.51 16.47 20.97
CA LYS A 510 29.99 15.08 20.80
C LYS A 510 30.62 14.56 22.08
N ILE A 511 31.49 15.35 22.70
CA ILE A 511 32.15 15.01 23.97
C ILE A 511 31.14 14.82 25.09
N HIS A 512 30.21 15.76 25.27
CA HIS A 512 29.18 15.66 26.29
C HIS A 512 28.33 14.39 26.10
N PHE A 513 27.95 14.09 24.86
CA PHE A 513 27.21 12.89 24.53
C PHE A 513 28.01 11.62 24.89
N LEU A 514 29.27 11.54 24.48
CA LEU A 514 30.14 10.39 24.79
C LEU A 514 30.42 10.24 26.29
N ARG A 515 30.44 11.34 27.08
CA ARG A 515 30.54 11.28 28.55
C ARG A 515 29.30 10.64 29.18
N ASN A 516 28.11 10.96 28.69
CA ASN A 516 26.87 10.29 29.15
C ASN A 516 26.92 8.79 28.85
N VAL A 517 27.29 8.43 27.61
CA VAL A 517 27.45 7.02 27.22
C VAL A 517 28.47 6.30 28.11
N ALA A 518 29.59 6.97 28.42
CA ALA A 518 30.61 6.42 29.31
C ALA A 518 30.13 6.24 30.75
N GLN A 519 29.32 7.17 31.28
CA GLN A 519 28.73 7.08 32.60
C GLN A 519 27.83 5.84 32.74
N ASP A 520 26.99 5.59 31.73
CA ASP A 520 26.13 4.40 31.68
C ASP A 520 26.93 3.10 31.63
N ILE A 521 27.98 3.06 30.80
CA ILE A 521 28.88 1.91 30.72
C ILE A 521 29.58 1.70 32.07
N ALA A 522 30.03 2.78 32.72
CA ALA A 522 30.69 2.71 34.01
C ALA A 522 29.77 2.20 35.14
N THR A 523 28.49 2.56 35.13
CA THR A 523 27.50 2.01 36.09
C THR A 523 27.30 0.51 35.91
N GLY A 524 27.35 -0.01 34.69
CA GLY A 524 27.25 -1.45 34.42
C GLY A 524 28.54 -2.26 34.64
N MET A 525 29.71 -1.63 34.49
CA MET A 525 31.02 -2.30 34.49
C MET A 525 31.90 -2.01 35.70
N SER A 526 31.53 -1.04 36.55
CA SER A 526 32.40 -0.49 37.58
C SER A 526 33.77 -0.04 37.01
N LEU A 527 33.76 0.67 35.88
CA LEU A 527 34.97 1.19 35.27
C LEU A 527 35.57 2.33 36.12
N ASP A 528 36.88 2.28 36.31
CA ASP A 528 37.64 3.40 36.88
C ASP A 528 37.90 4.49 35.81
N PRO A 529 37.96 5.80 36.16
CA PRO A 529 38.24 6.88 35.21
C PRO A 529 39.51 6.71 34.37
N THR A 530 40.50 5.93 34.83
CA THR A 530 41.74 5.63 34.09
C THR A 530 41.54 4.60 32.96
N GLN A 531 40.42 3.88 32.96
CA GLN A 531 40.16 2.77 32.05
C GLN A 531 39.34 3.19 30.81
N VAL A 532 38.92 4.46 30.73
CA VAL A 532 38.07 4.97 29.65
C VAL A 532 38.33 6.45 29.35
N PHE A 533 38.45 6.80 28.06
CA PHE A 533 38.58 8.19 27.62
C PHE A 533 37.92 8.44 26.27
N ILE A 534 37.81 9.71 25.89
CA ILE A 534 37.28 10.16 24.61
C ILE A 534 38.42 10.75 23.77
N ARG A 535 38.51 10.31 22.52
CA ARG A 535 39.32 10.93 21.47
C ARG A 535 38.39 11.65 20.51
N TYR A 536 38.73 12.87 20.09
CA TYR A 536 37.96 13.62 19.09
C TYR A 536 38.87 14.40 18.14
N LYS A 537 38.41 14.58 16.90
CA LYS A 537 39.13 15.23 15.81
C LYS A 537 38.76 16.69 15.74
N ARG A 538 39.72 17.56 16.05
CA ARG A 538 39.60 19.00 15.88
C ARG A 538 39.93 19.38 14.43
N ARG A 539 39.03 20.11 13.77
CA ARG A 539 39.27 20.69 12.44
C ARG A 539 39.69 22.15 12.58
N TYR A 540 40.76 22.54 11.89
CA TYR A 540 41.16 23.94 11.74
C TYR A 540 40.75 24.44 10.35
N PRO A 541 39.59 25.12 10.19
CA PRO A 541 38.99 25.41 8.89
C PRO A 541 39.85 26.33 8.02
N LYS A 542 40.60 27.24 8.64
CA LYS A 542 41.47 28.20 7.95
C LYS A 542 42.61 27.55 7.16
N TRP A 543 43.03 26.35 7.57
CA TRP A 543 44.22 25.69 7.04
C TRP A 543 43.94 24.29 6.49
N SER A 544 42.67 23.86 6.54
CA SER A 544 42.22 22.52 6.14
C SER A 544 43.05 21.37 6.75
N LYS A 545 43.57 21.59 7.97
CA LYS A 545 44.35 20.62 8.75
C LYS A 545 43.52 20.10 9.93
N HIS A 546 43.82 18.88 10.37
CA HIS A 546 43.12 18.21 11.46
C HIS A 546 44.10 17.66 12.50
N VAL A 547 43.71 17.69 13.77
CA VAL A 547 44.48 17.13 14.89
C VAL A 547 43.53 16.43 15.84
N TYR A 548 43.96 15.31 16.44
CA TYR A 548 43.19 14.65 17.48
C TYR A 548 43.50 15.26 18.87
N GLU A 549 42.46 15.47 19.66
CA GLU A 549 42.52 15.92 21.05
C GLU A 549 41.80 14.89 21.93
N TYR A 550 42.04 14.93 23.25
CA TYR A 550 41.52 13.92 24.17
C TYR A 550 40.86 14.56 25.39
N THR A 551 39.97 13.81 26.03
CA THR A 551 39.36 14.20 27.30
C THR A 551 38.98 12.98 28.11
N THR A 552 38.93 13.14 29.43
CA THR A 552 38.40 12.10 30.32
C THR A 552 36.91 11.87 30.01
N ALA A 553 36.52 10.59 29.99
CA ALA A 553 35.13 10.21 29.80
C ALA A 553 34.33 10.27 31.11
N LEU A 554 34.99 9.96 32.24
CA LEU A 554 34.46 10.09 33.59
C LEU A 554 35.19 11.22 34.35
N PRO A 555 34.57 11.84 35.38
CA PRO A 555 35.25 12.78 36.25
C PRO A 555 36.44 12.12 36.96
N TRP A 556 37.57 12.82 37.02
CA TRP A 556 38.78 12.33 37.66
C TRP A 556 38.95 13.06 39.00
N HIS A 557 39.05 12.31 40.10
CA HIS A 557 39.42 12.88 41.39
C HIS A 557 40.96 13.00 41.49
N ARG A 558 41.48 14.24 41.49
CA ARG A 558 42.90 14.48 41.74
C ARG A 558 43.14 14.92 43.17
N ALA A 559 43.98 14.21 43.90
CA ALA A 559 44.57 14.72 45.13
C ALA A 559 45.56 15.84 44.77
N THR A 560 45.27 17.09 45.13
CA THR A 560 46.23 18.18 44.93
C THR A 560 47.46 17.96 45.81
N THR A 561 48.66 18.03 45.23
CA THR A 561 49.94 17.98 45.97
C THR A 561 50.22 19.22 46.82
N LYS A 562 49.43 20.30 46.65
CA LYS A 562 49.51 21.49 47.52
C LYS A 562 48.68 21.26 48.78
N ARG A 563 49.36 21.15 49.93
CA ARG A 563 48.72 21.21 51.25
C ARG A 563 48.15 22.61 51.46
N LYS A 564 46.91 22.71 51.90
CA LYS A 564 46.47 23.91 52.61
C LYS A 564 47.19 23.95 53.97
N PHE A 565 47.28 25.14 54.56
CA PHE A 565 47.94 25.37 55.85
C PHE A 565 47.28 24.56 57.00
N ASP A 566 46.06 24.06 56.80
CA ASP A 566 45.29 23.22 57.74
C ASP A 566 45.41 21.69 57.49
N GLU A 567 46.37 21.26 56.66
CA GLU A 567 46.56 19.85 56.24
C GLU A 567 45.39 19.23 55.45
N SER A 568 44.32 19.98 55.14
CA SER A 568 43.27 19.49 54.26
C SER A 568 43.75 19.45 52.80
N ARG A 569 43.54 18.30 52.15
CA ARG A 569 43.71 18.15 50.69
C ARG A 569 42.39 18.57 50.05
N SER A 570 42.38 19.68 49.31
CA SER A 570 41.22 19.98 48.46
C SER A 570 41.31 19.13 47.19
N GLY A 571 40.53 18.06 47.11
CA GLY A 571 40.27 17.40 45.84
C GLY A 571 39.63 18.38 44.87
N ALA A 572 40.14 18.44 43.63
CA ALA A 572 39.37 18.98 42.53
C ALA A 572 38.81 17.78 41.76
N ASP A 573 37.51 17.58 41.85
CA ASP A 573 36.78 16.61 41.04
C ASP A 573 36.35 17.31 39.75
N GLY A 574 36.77 16.80 38.60
CA GLY A 574 36.45 17.41 37.31
C GLY A 574 36.97 16.62 36.13
N HIS A 575 36.62 17.08 34.91
CA HIS A 575 37.14 16.50 33.68
C HIS A 575 38.49 17.09 33.30
N ILE A 576 39.32 16.31 32.63
CA ILE A 576 40.62 16.75 32.10
C ILE A 576 40.57 16.71 30.58
N ARG A 577 41.08 17.76 29.93
CA ARG A 577 41.25 17.86 28.47
C ARG A 577 42.71 17.98 28.09
N TRP A 578 43.11 17.19 27.10
CA TRP A 578 44.43 17.26 26.46
C TRP A 578 44.27 17.93 25.11
N LEU A 579 44.62 19.22 25.08
CA LEU A 579 44.46 20.06 23.90
C LEU A 579 45.79 20.22 23.16
N TYR A 580 45.70 20.35 21.85
CA TYR A 580 46.87 20.61 21.02
C TYR A 580 47.28 22.09 21.16
N ARG A 581 48.53 22.34 21.54
CA ARG A 581 49.10 23.66 21.75
C ARG A 581 49.84 24.20 20.52
N GLY A 582 50.15 23.35 19.53
CA GLY A 582 50.91 23.74 18.34
C GLY A 582 52.35 23.23 18.33
N GLY A 583 52.69 22.25 19.19
CA GLY A 583 54.01 21.64 19.21
C GLY A 583 54.26 20.74 17.99
N ASN A 584 55.52 20.69 17.54
CA ASN A 584 55.93 19.79 16.46
C ASN A 584 55.91 18.34 16.96
N LEU A 585 55.00 17.53 16.41
CA LEU A 585 54.81 16.12 16.76
C LEU A 585 56.07 15.28 16.44
N GLU A 586 56.85 15.66 15.42
CA GLU A 586 58.09 14.96 15.05
C GLU A 586 59.25 15.16 16.04
N ARG A 587 59.27 16.27 16.79
CA ARG A 587 60.42 16.60 17.66
C ARG A 587 60.51 15.75 18.93
N ARG A 588 59.48 14.95 19.26
CA ARG A 588 59.50 14.07 20.45
C ARG A 588 59.77 12.60 20.14
N GLY A 589 59.52 12.14 18.91
CA GLY A 589 60.05 10.87 18.38
C GLY A 589 61.57 10.85 18.20
N THR A 590 62.27 11.92 18.59
CA THR A 590 63.74 11.99 18.67
C THR A 590 64.26 12.13 20.09
N ASP A 591 63.40 12.19 21.11
CA ASP A 591 63.84 12.21 22.51
C ASP A 591 64.25 10.79 22.92
N ARG A 592 65.57 10.56 23.03
CA ARG A 592 66.14 9.26 23.40
C ARG A 592 65.56 8.72 24.71
N ARG A 593 65.15 9.61 25.63
CA ARG A 593 64.50 9.25 26.90
C ARG A 593 63.14 8.57 26.73
N TYR A 594 62.46 8.78 25.60
CA TYR A 594 61.20 8.10 25.29
C TYR A 594 61.46 6.62 24.97
N TYR A 595 62.34 6.34 24.00
CA TYR A 595 62.71 4.98 23.63
C TYR A 595 63.43 4.22 24.74
N ASP A 596 64.30 4.87 25.51
CA ASP A 596 64.97 4.24 26.65
C ASP A 596 63.97 3.80 27.73
N ARG A 597 62.84 4.51 27.90
CA ARG A 597 61.76 4.13 28.81
C ARG A 597 60.86 3.04 28.25
N LEU A 598 60.59 3.07 26.94
CA LEU A 598 59.87 2.02 26.23
C LEU A 598 60.60 0.69 26.29
N ASP A 599 61.90 0.68 26.00
CA ASP A 599 62.76 -0.50 26.10
C ASP A 599 62.86 -1.02 27.55
N ALA A 600 62.85 -0.12 28.55
CA ALA A 600 62.82 -0.48 29.97
C ALA A 600 61.46 -1.04 30.43
N THR A 601 60.36 -0.66 29.77
CA THR A 601 59.00 -1.14 30.08
C THR A 601 58.70 -2.48 29.40
N PHE A 602 59.22 -2.70 28.18
CA PHE A 602 58.99 -3.89 27.37
C PHE A 602 60.29 -4.69 27.15
N SER A 603 60.88 -5.22 28.21
CA SER A 603 62.19 -5.86 28.10
C SER A 603 62.17 -7.29 27.55
N LYS A 604 61.00 -7.93 27.34
CA LYS A 604 60.89 -9.32 26.87
C LYS A 604 60.14 -9.46 25.52
N PRO A 605 60.60 -10.31 24.59
CA PRO A 605 59.95 -10.57 23.29
C PRO A 605 58.46 -10.97 23.37
N SER A 606 58.04 -11.63 24.46
CA SER A 606 56.65 -12.03 24.70
C SER A 606 55.72 -10.86 25.03
N ASP A 607 56.25 -9.76 25.57
CA ASP A 607 55.46 -8.57 25.89
C ASP A 607 55.02 -7.85 24.61
N PHE A 608 55.73 -8.10 23.49
CA PHE A 608 55.45 -7.55 22.17
C PHE A 608 54.38 -8.31 21.38
N GLN A 609 53.98 -9.52 21.78
CA GLN A 609 52.86 -10.22 21.12
C GLN A 609 51.50 -9.52 21.29
N ARG A 610 51.41 -8.57 22.24
CA ARG A 610 50.22 -7.75 22.52
C ARG A 610 50.28 -6.36 21.88
N VAL A 611 51.39 -6.03 21.24
CA VAL A 611 51.63 -4.72 20.64
C VAL A 611 51.24 -4.77 19.15
N PRO A 612 50.49 -3.79 18.63
CA PRO A 612 50.14 -3.72 17.20
C PRO A 612 51.36 -3.80 16.26
N GLU A 613 51.24 -4.46 15.11
CA GLU A 613 52.34 -4.67 14.14
C GLU A 613 52.89 -3.36 13.54
N ASP A 614 52.03 -2.35 13.38
CA ASP A 614 52.38 -1.00 12.93
C ASP A 614 53.21 -0.21 13.97
N PHE A 615 52.94 -0.41 15.27
CA PHE A 615 53.80 0.10 16.34
C PHE A 615 55.21 -0.49 16.22
N TRP A 616 55.33 -1.77 15.84
CA TRP A 616 56.61 -2.42 15.64
C TRP A 616 57.38 -1.83 14.44
N GLU A 617 56.71 -1.59 13.31
CA GLU A 617 57.31 -0.89 12.16
C GLU A 617 57.81 0.52 12.54
N PHE A 618 57.01 1.28 13.29
CA PHE A 618 57.40 2.60 13.77
C PHE A 618 58.55 2.55 14.79
N HIS A 619 58.53 1.59 15.72
CA HIS A 619 59.58 1.40 16.72
C HIS A 619 60.91 0.97 16.09
N GLN A 620 60.89 0.11 15.06
CA GLN A 620 62.08 -0.30 14.31
C GLN A 620 62.71 0.84 13.51
N MET A 621 61.96 1.89 13.19
CA MET A 621 62.49 3.10 12.53
C MET A 621 63.40 3.97 13.42
N LYS A 622 63.58 3.64 14.72
CA LYS A 622 64.53 4.28 15.67
C LYS A 622 65.95 4.46 15.10
N ASN A 623 66.35 3.64 14.11
CA ASN A 623 67.67 3.66 13.47
C ASN A 623 67.67 4.01 11.97
N SER A 624 66.53 4.39 11.36
CA SER A 624 66.45 4.74 9.93
C SER A 624 66.67 6.23 9.69
N SER A 625 67.55 6.58 8.76
CA SER A 625 67.75 7.95 8.26
C SER A 625 66.72 8.38 7.20
N VAL A 626 65.86 7.46 6.75
CA VAL A 626 64.76 7.73 5.82
C VAL A 626 63.45 7.74 6.59
N ARG A 627 62.86 8.92 6.70
CA ARG A 627 61.55 9.14 7.31
C ARG A 627 60.47 8.97 6.22
N PRO A 628 59.41 8.18 6.41
CA PRO A 628 58.30 8.19 5.48
C PRO A 628 57.67 9.58 5.52
N GLY A 629 57.74 10.29 4.40
CA GLY A 629 57.02 11.55 4.21
C GLY A 629 55.53 11.25 4.24
N THR A 630 54.92 11.37 5.42
CA THR A 630 53.48 11.60 5.49
C THR A 630 53.31 13.10 5.60
N ASP A 631 52.46 13.67 4.73
CA ASP A 631 52.04 15.09 4.72
C ASP A 631 51.31 15.52 6.02
N ARG A 632 51.45 14.75 7.10
CA ARG A 632 50.83 14.97 8.38
C ARG A 632 51.71 15.94 9.18
N THR A 633 51.18 17.16 9.32
CA THR A 633 51.36 18.08 10.45
C THR A 633 52.63 18.94 10.54
N ILE A 634 53.00 19.65 9.47
CA ILE A 634 53.76 20.91 9.63
C ILE A 634 52.80 22.09 9.47
N PHE A 635 52.37 22.66 10.60
CA PHE A 635 51.77 23.99 10.62
C PHE A 635 52.85 25.04 10.34
N THR A 636 52.57 26.07 9.53
CA THR A 636 53.52 27.18 9.35
C THR A 636 53.74 27.90 10.69
N PRO A 637 54.84 28.63 10.88
CA PRO A 637 55.08 29.39 12.12
C PRO A 637 53.92 30.33 12.48
N GLU A 638 53.27 30.94 11.49
CA GLU A 638 52.11 31.81 11.68
C GLU A 638 50.86 31.02 12.11
N GLU A 639 50.65 29.84 11.51
CA GLU A 639 49.58 28.90 11.91
C GLU A 639 49.79 28.43 13.36
N GLN A 640 51.02 28.06 13.74
CA GLN A 640 51.38 27.65 15.10
C GLN A 640 51.14 28.75 16.13
N GLN A 641 51.47 30.01 15.80
CA GLN A 641 51.22 31.14 16.68
C GLN A 641 49.70 31.36 16.89
N SER A 642 48.90 31.22 15.84
CA SER A 642 47.44 31.29 15.94
C SER A 642 46.86 30.15 16.77
N ILE A 643 47.38 28.92 16.64
CA ILE A 643 46.98 27.76 17.43
C ILE A 643 47.33 27.95 18.92
N CYS A 644 48.54 28.45 19.22
CA CYS A 644 48.94 28.79 20.59
C CYS A 644 47.98 29.81 21.23
N GLN A 645 47.56 30.83 20.49
CA GLN A 645 46.62 31.84 20.98
C GLN A 645 45.21 31.24 21.19
N GLU A 646 44.74 30.39 20.28
CA GLU A 646 43.48 29.65 20.44
C GLU A 646 43.54 28.70 21.65
N PHE A 647 44.65 28.00 21.86
CA PHE A 647 44.87 27.13 23.03
C PHE A 647 44.72 27.89 24.34
N GLU A 648 45.36 29.06 24.51
CA GLU A 648 45.25 29.83 25.75
C GLU A 648 43.82 30.37 25.98
N ASN A 649 43.10 30.71 24.91
CA ASN A 649 41.69 31.10 25.01
C ASN A 649 40.80 29.92 25.44
N ARG A 650 40.98 28.75 24.83
CA ARG A 650 40.26 27.52 25.17
C ARG A 650 40.56 27.05 26.58
N LYS A 651 41.83 27.12 27.00
CA LYS A 651 42.27 26.82 28.37
C LYS A 651 41.54 27.69 29.40
N ARG A 652 41.40 29.00 29.14
CA ARG A 652 40.62 29.91 29.99
C ARG A 652 39.14 29.57 30.00
N PHE A 653 38.57 29.24 28.83
CA PHE A 653 37.17 28.85 28.70
C PHE A 653 36.86 27.56 29.47
N TYR A 654 37.62 26.48 29.26
CA TYR A 654 37.39 25.21 29.95
C TYR A 654 37.68 25.29 31.46
N ALA A 655 38.67 26.09 31.87
CA ALA A 655 38.87 26.38 33.29
C ALA A 655 37.66 27.06 33.94
N SER A 656 36.92 27.91 33.20
CA SER A 656 35.67 28.51 33.69
C SER A 656 34.53 27.50 33.88
N LEU A 657 34.60 26.36 33.19
CA LEU A 657 33.68 25.22 33.34
C LEU A 657 34.13 24.23 34.42
N GLY A 658 35.20 24.53 35.15
CA GLY A 658 35.78 23.62 36.15
C GLY A 658 36.58 22.46 35.54
N GLU A 659 36.87 22.48 34.24
CA GLU A 659 37.68 21.45 33.58
C GLU A 659 39.16 21.83 33.57
N HIS A 660 40.02 20.84 33.83
CA HIS A 660 41.46 21.05 33.82
C HIS A 660 42.03 20.81 32.42
N THR A 661 42.80 21.75 31.89
CA THR A 661 43.42 21.62 30.57
C THR A 661 44.92 21.32 30.71
N ILE A 662 45.39 20.33 29.96
CA ILE A 662 46.80 19.95 29.83
C ILE A 662 47.17 20.07 28.34
N ASP A 663 48.41 20.48 28.07
CA ASP A 663 48.98 20.44 26.73
C ASP A 663 49.22 18.97 26.32
N ARG A 664 48.52 18.48 25.30
CA ARG A 664 48.63 17.10 24.81
C ARG A 664 50.09 16.72 24.59
N GLU A 665 50.86 17.65 24.04
CA GLU A 665 52.25 17.42 23.68
C GLU A 665 53.11 17.10 24.90
N SER A 666 52.80 17.59 26.11
CA SER A 666 53.62 17.34 27.31
C SER A 666 53.55 15.90 27.82
N GLU A 667 52.48 15.16 27.50
CA GLU A 667 52.17 13.82 28.02
C GLU A 667 52.42 12.67 27.00
N LEU A 668 53.24 12.90 25.96
CA LEU A 668 53.73 11.83 25.03
C LEU A 668 52.61 10.93 24.43
N ILE A 669 51.45 11.52 24.11
CA ILE A 669 50.31 10.80 23.51
C ILE A 669 50.51 10.63 22.00
N GLU A 670 50.77 9.41 21.55
CA GLU A 670 51.03 9.05 20.14
C GLU A 670 49.87 8.22 19.54
N ASP A 671 49.42 8.59 18.34
CA ASP A 671 48.33 7.92 17.60
C ASP A 671 48.94 6.88 16.64
N PHE A 672 48.94 5.60 17.02
CA PHE A 672 49.57 4.52 16.23
C PHE A 672 48.60 3.86 15.22
N ASP A 673 47.30 3.74 15.54
CA ASP A 673 46.23 3.20 14.68
C ASP A 673 44.91 3.99 14.88
N LEU A 674 44.03 4.01 13.88
CA LEU A 674 42.68 4.57 13.96
C LEU A 674 41.81 3.82 14.97
N MET A 675 41.96 2.50 15.13
CA MET A 675 41.09 1.66 15.96
C MET A 675 41.70 1.25 17.32
N ARG A 676 43.02 1.39 17.48
CA ARG A 676 43.75 1.12 18.72
C ARG A 676 44.68 2.27 19.07
N MET A 677 44.72 2.63 20.35
CA MET A 677 45.62 3.67 20.84
C MET A 677 46.45 3.17 22.01
N GLY A 678 47.75 3.43 21.96
CA GLY A 678 48.67 3.28 23.09
C GLY A 678 48.91 4.65 23.71
N VAL A 679 48.79 4.76 25.03
CA VAL A 679 49.02 6.05 25.71
C VAL A 679 50.04 5.91 26.83
N PHE A 680 51.08 6.76 26.78
CA PHE A 680 52.20 6.79 27.72
C PHE A 680 52.07 8.00 28.68
N TRP A 681 51.50 7.79 29.87
CA TRP A 681 51.27 8.86 30.86
C TRP A 681 52.28 8.81 32.01
N ASP A 682 53.17 9.79 32.13
CA ASP A 682 54.24 9.79 33.16
C ASP A 682 53.77 10.45 34.49
N ASN A 683 52.72 11.30 34.48
CA ASN A 683 52.43 12.21 35.60
C ASN A 683 51.04 12.12 36.27
N MET A 684 50.30 11.03 36.05
CA MET A 684 48.94 10.87 36.64
C MET A 684 48.83 9.87 37.79
N GLY A 685 49.96 9.38 38.32
CA GLY A 685 49.92 8.41 39.43
C GLY A 685 49.33 7.05 39.04
N CYS A 686 49.19 6.76 37.74
CA CYS A 686 48.71 5.47 37.24
C CYS A 686 49.74 4.34 37.30
N VAL A 687 50.92 4.57 37.88
CA VAL A 687 51.89 3.50 38.19
C VAL A 687 52.16 3.46 39.70
N SER A 688 51.10 3.27 40.49
CA SER A 688 51.26 2.63 41.81
C SER A 688 50.78 1.17 41.72
N GLY A 689 51.44 0.41 40.85
CA GLY A 689 51.20 -1.01 40.66
C GLY A 689 52.42 -1.62 40.00
N ASN A 690 52.93 -2.70 40.59
CA ASN A 690 54.22 -3.33 40.27
C ASN A 690 54.21 -4.10 38.92
N GLN A 691 53.56 -3.59 37.88
CA GLN A 691 53.50 -4.22 36.55
C GLN A 691 53.73 -3.18 35.47
N GLY A 692 54.91 -3.22 34.85
CA GLY A 692 55.29 -2.38 33.70
C GLY A 692 54.58 -2.79 32.41
N GLN A 693 53.25 -2.71 32.35
CA GLN A 693 52.48 -2.91 31.13
C GLN A 693 51.83 -1.58 30.71
N THR A 694 52.12 -1.12 29.50
CA THR A 694 51.43 0.03 28.91
C THR A 694 50.00 -0.38 28.56
N PRO A 695 48.97 0.38 29.00
CA PRO A 695 47.59 0.08 28.66
C PRO A 695 47.30 0.42 27.19
N TRP A 696 46.85 -0.58 26.43
CA TRP A 696 46.28 -0.39 25.08
C TRP A 696 44.79 -0.15 25.20
N TYR A 697 44.25 0.74 24.36
CA TYR A 697 42.83 1.04 24.34
C TYR A 697 42.24 0.80 22.96
N ARG A 698 41.02 0.25 22.94
CA ARG A 698 40.28 -0.05 21.72
C ARG A 698 39.05 0.84 21.62
N LEU A 699 38.71 1.26 20.40
CA LEU A 699 37.45 1.95 20.14
C LEU A 699 36.27 1.03 20.45
N ILE A 700 35.34 1.50 21.28
CA ILE A 700 34.15 0.74 21.66
C ILE A 700 32.84 1.42 21.27
N TYR A 701 32.85 2.74 21.06
CA TYR A 701 31.67 3.53 20.70
C TYR A 701 32.07 4.81 19.95
N GLY A 702 31.30 5.22 18.95
CA GLY A 702 31.57 6.42 18.16
C GLY A 702 32.30 6.11 16.85
N ASP A 703 33.01 7.11 16.31
CA ASP A 703 33.70 7.02 15.04
C ASP A 703 35.19 7.38 15.21
N ALA A 704 36.07 6.51 14.74
CA ALA A 704 37.52 6.68 14.84
C ALA A 704 37.98 7.99 14.18
N ASP A 705 37.34 8.39 13.08
CA ASP A 705 37.71 9.53 12.27
C ASP A 705 37.09 10.86 12.72
N SER A 706 36.29 10.85 13.79
CA SER A 706 35.56 12.01 14.28
C SER A 706 35.59 12.11 15.79
N ALA A 707 34.84 11.30 16.53
CA ALA A 707 34.89 11.25 17.98
C ALA A 707 34.51 9.86 18.47
N GLY A 708 35.31 9.28 19.36
CA GLY A 708 35.14 7.92 19.82
C GLY A 708 35.50 7.75 21.30
N LEU A 709 34.82 6.79 21.93
CA LEU A 709 35.06 6.31 23.28
C LEU A 709 35.97 5.07 23.21
N PHE A 710 37.04 5.11 23.98
CA PHE A 710 38.06 4.07 24.00
C PHE A 710 38.20 3.48 25.40
N VAL A 711 38.30 2.16 25.48
CA VAL A 711 38.41 1.40 26.74
C VAL A 711 39.63 0.47 26.69
N LEU A 712 40.20 0.20 27.87
CA LEU A 712 41.35 -0.69 28.06
C LEU A 712 41.12 -2.09 27.42
N GLU A 713 42.06 -2.50 26.56
CA GLU A 713 42.02 -3.73 25.75
C GLU A 713 41.97 -4.99 26.63
N GLY A 714 41.17 -5.99 26.20
CA GLY A 714 40.92 -7.21 26.96
C GLY A 714 39.64 -7.15 27.82
N ARG A 715 39.01 -5.98 27.96
CA ARG A 715 37.65 -5.83 28.52
C ARG A 715 36.54 -5.91 27.45
N ASP A 716 36.91 -6.07 26.18
CA ASP A 716 35.99 -6.00 25.03
C ASP A 716 34.87 -7.04 25.07
N HIS A 717 35.18 -8.26 25.50
CA HIS A 717 34.21 -9.35 25.62
C HIS A 717 33.20 -9.13 26.75
N MET A 718 33.54 -8.33 27.78
CA MET A 718 32.61 -7.96 28.85
C MET A 718 31.57 -6.93 28.40
N LEU A 719 31.90 -6.08 27.42
CA LEU A 719 30.95 -5.12 26.84
C LEU A 719 29.83 -5.82 26.04
N ASN A 720 30.16 -6.93 25.37
CA ASN A 720 29.18 -7.76 24.65
C ASN A 720 28.14 -8.39 25.60
N LEU A 721 28.46 -8.55 26.89
CA LEU A 721 27.57 -9.13 27.90
C LEU A 721 26.62 -8.12 28.55
N LEU A 722 26.93 -6.81 28.47
CA LEU A 722 26.33 -5.78 29.33
C LEU A 722 25.27 -4.90 28.68
N ARG A 723 25.11 -4.94 27.36
CA ARG A 723 24.05 -4.18 26.68
C ARG A 723 23.10 -5.03 25.83
N PRO A 724 22.31 -5.94 26.44
CA PRO A 724 21.02 -6.32 25.86
C PRO A 724 19.94 -5.24 26.05
N THR A 725 20.18 -4.17 26.84
CA THR A 725 19.16 -3.21 27.30
C THR A 725 19.40 -1.76 26.86
N GLY A 726 18.95 -1.39 25.67
CA GLY A 726 17.89 -0.37 25.50
C GLY A 726 18.11 1.16 25.47
N THR A 727 19.20 1.75 25.98
CA THR A 727 19.23 3.24 26.11
C THR A 727 19.68 4.01 24.86
N GLU A 728 20.37 3.38 23.90
CA GLU A 728 20.96 4.07 22.75
C GLU A 728 19.94 4.80 21.86
N ALA A 729 18.74 4.25 21.72
CA ALA A 729 17.67 4.91 21.00
C ALA A 729 17.16 6.16 21.74
N ALA A 730 17.05 6.08 23.08
CA ALA A 730 16.62 7.20 23.90
C ALA A 730 17.66 8.33 23.89
N ASP A 731 18.95 7.99 24.00
CA ASP A 731 20.05 8.95 23.89
C ASP A 731 20.06 9.61 22.50
N PHE A 732 19.86 8.82 21.45
CA PHE A 732 19.75 9.33 20.08
C PHE A 732 18.56 10.28 19.92
N PHE A 733 17.37 9.93 20.45
CA PHE A 733 16.20 10.82 20.42
C PHE A 733 16.45 12.14 21.15
N SER A 734 17.14 12.10 22.31
CA SER A 734 17.46 13.30 23.10
C SER A 734 18.30 14.32 22.31
N LEU A 735 19.14 13.88 21.37
CA LEU A 735 19.94 14.77 20.51
C LEU A 735 19.06 15.63 19.59
N PHE A 736 17.95 15.09 19.10
CA PHE A 736 16.99 15.83 18.27
C PHE A 736 16.20 16.83 19.10
N GLU A 737 15.77 16.43 20.30
CA GLU A 737 15.06 17.31 21.25
C GLU A 737 15.95 18.49 21.66
N ALA A 738 17.24 18.23 21.92
CA ALA A 738 18.23 19.25 22.24
C ALA A 738 18.69 20.07 21.02
N LYS A 739 18.19 19.78 19.81
CA LYS A 739 18.57 20.45 18.54
C LYS A 739 20.08 20.42 18.25
N LYS A 740 20.77 19.36 18.67
CA LYS A 740 22.22 19.19 18.52
C LYS A 740 22.64 18.51 17.21
N VAL A 741 21.67 18.03 16.43
CA VAL A 741 21.89 17.35 15.16
C VAL A 741 22.11 18.36 14.03
N ASP A 742 23.19 18.17 13.26
CA ASP A 742 23.47 18.93 12.05
C ASP A 742 22.58 18.49 10.89
N ALA A 743 21.91 19.46 10.28
CA ALA A 743 20.94 19.26 9.21
C ALA A 743 21.58 18.72 7.92
N THR A 744 22.82 19.13 7.62
CA THR A 744 23.52 18.69 6.41
C THR A 744 24.03 17.27 6.59
N ALA A 745 24.64 16.98 7.73
CA ALA A 745 25.17 15.67 8.09
C ALA A 745 24.09 14.59 8.04
N ILE A 746 22.92 14.83 8.65
CA ILE A 746 21.82 13.85 8.62
C ILE A 746 21.29 13.63 7.19
N SER A 747 21.17 14.69 6.38
CA SER A 747 20.69 14.56 5.01
C SER A 747 21.66 13.75 4.13
N ASN A 748 22.97 13.94 4.31
CA ASN A 748 24.00 13.19 3.59
C ASN A 748 24.04 11.73 4.04
N GLN A 749 23.96 11.48 5.35
CA GLN A 749 23.98 10.13 5.91
C GLN A 749 22.76 9.32 5.43
N LEU A 750 21.55 9.89 5.49
CA LEU A 750 20.34 9.22 5.01
C LEU A 750 20.43 8.89 3.53
N LEU A 751 20.85 9.87 2.69
CA LEU A 751 20.99 9.65 1.26
C LEU A 751 22.02 8.54 0.96
N GLN A 752 23.16 8.55 1.64
CA GLN A 752 24.19 7.51 1.51
C GLN A 752 23.65 6.13 1.92
N THR A 753 22.93 6.04 3.03
CA THR A 753 22.32 4.79 3.47
C THR A 753 21.34 4.26 2.43
N PHE A 754 20.50 5.11 1.86
CA PHE A 754 19.54 4.71 0.84
C PHE A 754 20.23 4.31 -0.48
N HIS A 755 21.30 4.97 -0.91
CA HIS A 755 22.08 4.50 -2.07
C HIS A 755 22.75 3.15 -1.83
N ASN A 756 23.16 2.85 -0.60
CA ASN A 756 23.77 1.56 -0.26
C ASN A 756 22.73 0.44 -0.05
N ALA A 757 21.46 0.80 0.16
CA ALA A 757 20.40 -0.16 0.42
C ALA A 757 20.02 -0.91 -0.86
N ASN A 758 19.97 -2.24 -0.78
CA ASN A 758 19.66 -3.09 -1.92
C ASN A 758 18.38 -3.88 -1.68
N ALA A 759 17.30 -3.42 -2.29
CA ALA A 759 15.99 -4.06 -2.22
C ALA A 759 16.02 -5.48 -2.81
N ALA A 760 16.91 -5.81 -3.75
CA ALA A 760 16.97 -7.17 -4.30
C ALA A 760 17.27 -8.25 -3.24
N VAL A 761 17.97 -7.88 -2.16
CA VAL A 761 18.41 -8.78 -1.10
C VAL A 761 17.63 -8.58 0.20
N ASP A 762 17.20 -7.35 0.52
CA ASP A 762 16.51 -7.01 1.77
C ASP A 762 14.97 -7.13 1.62
N PRO A 763 14.32 -8.15 2.24
CA PRO A 763 12.87 -8.32 2.16
C PRO A 763 12.09 -7.14 2.75
N HIS A 764 12.61 -6.49 3.77
CA HIS A 764 11.96 -5.34 4.39
C HIS A 764 11.90 -4.16 3.45
N LEU A 765 12.99 -3.90 2.75
CA LEU A 765 13.02 -2.86 1.73
C LEU A 765 12.13 -3.21 0.53
N LYS A 766 12.08 -4.49 0.08
CA LYS A 766 11.12 -4.93 -0.94
C LYS A 766 9.69 -4.62 -0.53
N ALA A 767 9.33 -4.92 0.71
CA ALA A 767 7.99 -4.67 1.22
C ALA A 767 7.65 -3.18 1.25
N LEU A 768 8.57 -2.34 1.75
CA LEU A 768 8.37 -0.88 1.78
C LEU A 768 8.18 -0.31 0.37
N LYS A 769 8.99 -0.79 -0.59
CA LYS A 769 8.81 -0.44 -2.00
C LYS A 769 7.46 -0.91 -2.54
N ALA A 770 7.04 -2.13 -2.23
CA ALA A 770 5.74 -2.66 -2.64
C ALA A 770 4.59 -1.79 -2.11
N VAL A 771 4.61 -1.39 -0.83
CA VAL A 771 3.62 -0.48 -0.26
C VAL A 771 3.64 0.89 -0.94
N SER A 772 4.82 1.45 -1.20
CA SER A 772 4.92 2.73 -1.92
C SER A 772 4.38 2.66 -3.35
N THR A 773 4.56 1.51 -4.01
CA THR A 773 4.04 1.23 -5.35
C THR A 773 2.52 1.16 -5.34
N ALA A 774 1.94 0.42 -4.39
CA ALA A 774 0.50 0.38 -4.21
C ALA A 774 -0.07 1.77 -3.87
N ALA A 775 0.57 2.50 -2.95
CA ALA A 775 0.15 3.87 -2.61
C ALA A 775 0.19 4.81 -3.84
N ALA A 776 1.21 4.71 -4.69
CA ALA A 776 1.30 5.46 -5.93
C ALA A 776 0.18 5.14 -6.92
N MET A 777 -0.25 3.87 -7.00
CA MET A 777 -1.40 3.45 -7.81
C MET A 777 -2.72 3.96 -7.23
N TYR A 778 -2.99 3.64 -5.96
CA TYR A 778 -4.25 3.98 -5.29
C TYR A 778 -4.46 5.49 -5.14
N ARG A 779 -3.39 6.30 -5.13
CA ARG A 779 -3.51 7.77 -5.19
C ARG A 779 -4.24 8.25 -6.45
N LYS A 780 -4.20 7.49 -7.55
CA LYS A 780 -4.91 7.79 -8.81
C LYS A 780 -6.38 7.38 -8.76
N PHE A 781 -6.80 6.64 -7.73
CA PHE A 781 -8.14 6.08 -7.60
C PHE A 781 -8.91 6.83 -6.51
N PRO A 782 -9.76 7.81 -6.85
CA PRO A 782 -10.50 8.55 -5.83
C PRO A 782 -11.49 7.64 -5.09
N ASN A 783 -11.64 7.87 -3.79
CA ASN A 783 -12.57 7.18 -2.89
C ASN A 783 -12.41 5.65 -2.83
N THR A 784 -11.23 5.11 -3.16
CA THR A 784 -10.96 3.67 -3.00
C THR A 784 -10.44 3.32 -1.62
N SER A 785 -10.70 2.09 -1.21
CA SER A 785 -10.19 1.47 0.01
C SER A 785 -9.50 0.16 -0.34
N VAL A 786 -8.62 -0.30 0.54
CA VAL A 786 -7.94 -1.60 0.43
C VAL A 786 -8.46 -2.52 1.52
N ASP A 787 -8.42 -3.83 1.29
CA ASP A 787 -8.79 -4.80 2.30
C ASP A 787 -7.71 -4.91 3.39
N LEU A 788 -8.12 -4.80 4.66
CA LEU A 788 -7.24 -4.76 5.82
C LEU A 788 -6.44 -6.07 6.00
N ARG A 789 -6.95 -7.19 5.47
CA ARG A 789 -6.27 -8.50 5.53
C ARG A 789 -4.95 -8.51 4.78
N ILE A 790 -4.67 -7.50 3.94
CA ILE A 790 -3.37 -7.35 3.28
C ILE A 790 -2.20 -7.32 4.28
N LEU A 791 -2.41 -6.79 5.49
CA LEU A 791 -1.40 -6.78 6.56
C LEU A 791 -1.03 -8.18 7.04
N GLN A 792 -1.85 -9.19 6.74
CA GLN A 792 -1.58 -10.59 7.05
C GLN A 792 -0.79 -11.28 5.93
N GLN A 793 -0.49 -10.61 4.82
CA GLN A 793 0.22 -11.22 3.69
C GLN A 793 1.71 -10.84 3.70
N PRO A 794 2.63 -11.75 3.32
CA PRO A 794 4.03 -11.41 3.13
C PRO A 794 4.23 -10.65 1.81
N ILE A 795 4.02 -9.33 1.82
CA ILE A 795 4.01 -8.54 0.58
C ILE A 795 5.38 -8.55 -0.15
N TRP A 796 6.47 -8.72 0.59
CA TRP A 796 7.82 -8.88 0.02
C TRP A 796 7.99 -10.17 -0.79
N ASP A 797 7.14 -11.18 -0.56
CA ASP A 797 7.17 -12.48 -1.25
C ASP A 797 6.02 -12.62 -2.28
N ALA A 798 5.22 -11.58 -2.49
CA ALA A 798 4.09 -11.62 -3.42
C ALA A 798 4.57 -11.89 -4.86
N ALA A 799 3.77 -12.63 -5.63
CA ALA A 799 4.10 -13.01 -7.00
C ALA A 799 4.39 -11.80 -7.90
N TRP A 800 3.61 -10.72 -7.74
CA TRP A 800 3.81 -9.48 -8.49
C TRP A 800 5.08 -8.72 -8.11
N VAL A 801 5.50 -8.76 -6.83
CA VAL A 801 6.77 -8.17 -6.37
C VAL A 801 7.96 -8.96 -6.91
N LYS A 802 7.88 -10.29 -6.96
CA LYS A 802 8.93 -11.16 -7.53
C LYS A 802 9.21 -10.89 -9.02
N LYS A 803 8.20 -10.42 -9.77
CA LYS A 803 8.32 -10.03 -11.18
C LYS A 803 8.88 -8.62 -11.37
N CYS A 804 8.96 -7.81 -10.30
CA CYS A 804 9.52 -6.47 -10.39
C CYS A 804 11.04 -6.53 -10.39
N HIS A 805 11.67 -5.80 -11.31
CA HIS A 805 13.12 -5.70 -11.38
C HIS A 805 13.62 -4.50 -10.58
N ASP A 806 14.57 -4.76 -9.67
CA ASP A 806 15.34 -3.72 -9.01
C ASP A 806 16.68 -3.52 -9.71
N THR A 807 16.94 -2.29 -10.19
CA THR A 807 18.28 -1.95 -10.65
C THR A 807 19.23 -1.94 -9.45
N PRO A 808 20.39 -2.63 -9.52
CA PRO A 808 21.38 -2.59 -8.45
C PRO A 808 21.80 -1.15 -8.16
N PRO A 809 22.26 -0.86 -6.92
CA PRO A 809 22.61 0.50 -6.52
C PRO A 809 23.65 1.09 -7.48
N LYS A 810 23.25 2.16 -8.18
CA LYS A 810 24.15 2.90 -9.07
C LYS A 810 25.19 3.64 -8.21
N LYS A 811 26.45 3.66 -8.67
CA LYS A 811 27.54 4.42 -8.02
C LYS A 811 27.39 5.94 -8.13
N ASP A 812 26.50 6.43 -9.00
CA ASP A 812 26.27 7.85 -9.18
C ASP A 812 25.23 8.37 -8.16
N MET A 813 25.65 9.29 -7.30
CA MET A 813 24.87 9.91 -6.21
C MET A 813 24.01 11.10 -6.69
N ASN A 814 23.82 11.25 -8.00
CA ASN A 814 23.23 12.45 -8.59
C ASN A 814 21.69 12.47 -8.66
N GLY A 815 20.98 11.40 -8.25
CA GLY A 815 19.51 11.33 -8.32
C GLY A 815 18.89 10.44 -7.22
N LEU A 816 17.55 10.39 -7.18
CA LEU A 816 16.81 9.64 -6.15
C LEU A 816 17.23 8.16 -6.14
N PRO A 817 17.63 7.60 -4.98
CA PRO A 817 18.04 6.20 -4.87
C PRO A 817 16.96 5.24 -5.39
N SER A 818 17.38 4.18 -6.10
CA SER A 818 16.45 3.13 -6.58
C SER A 818 15.74 2.42 -5.43
N SER A 819 16.35 2.38 -4.24
CA SER A 819 15.76 1.86 -3.00
C SER A 819 14.55 2.66 -2.52
N LEU A 820 14.45 3.95 -2.86
CA LEU A 820 13.34 4.83 -2.50
C LEU A 820 12.23 4.87 -3.56
N GLN A 821 12.58 4.63 -4.82
CA GLN A 821 11.64 4.70 -5.93
C GLN A 821 10.63 3.55 -5.90
N PRO A 822 9.33 3.81 -6.13
CA PRO A 822 8.35 2.76 -6.39
C PRO A 822 8.76 1.84 -7.55
N TYR A 823 8.23 0.62 -7.57
CA TYR A 823 8.43 -0.29 -8.69
C TYR A 823 7.75 0.24 -9.95
N HIS A 824 8.43 0.11 -11.08
CA HIS A 824 7.78 0.26 -12.37
C HIS A 824 6.97 -1.00 -12.65
N LEU A 825 5.65 -0.86 -12.78
CA LEU A 825 4.75 -1.97 -13.04
C LEU A 825 4.38 -2.02 -14.53
N GLU A 826 4.39 -3.22 -15.07
CA GLU A 826 3.69 -3.53 -16.32
C GLU A 826 2.21 -3.81 -16.05
N ARG A 827 1.37 -3.82 -17.09
CA ARG A 827 -0.09 -4.01 -16.96
C ARG A 827 -0.48 -5.22 -16.11
N ALA A 828 0.07 -6.39 -16.42
CA ALA A 828 -0.27 -7.63 -15.73
C ALA A 828 0.11 -7.58 -14.24
N THR A 829 1.31 -7.07 -13.93
CA THR A 829 1.80 -6.87 -12.57
C THR A 829 0.96 -5.84 -11.81
N ALA A 830 0.50 -4.79 -12.49
CA ALA A 830 -0.41 -3.80 -11.92
C ALA A 830 -1.77 -4.41 -11.56
N PHE A 831 -2.36 -5.24 -12.42
CA PHE A 831 -3.60 -5.95 -12.09
C PHE A 831 -3.42 -6.93 -10.92
N ALA A 832 -2.32 -7.67 -10.87
CA ALA A 832 -2.01 -8.56 -9.74
C ALA A 832 -1.85 -7.77 -8.43
N CYS A 833 -1.16 -6.62 -8.46
CA CYS A 833 -1.05 -5.73 -7.30
C CYS A 833 -2.44 -5.25 -6.83
N ILE A 834 -3.28 -4.73 -7.75
CA ILE A 834 -4.64 -4.27 -7.39
C ILE A 834 -5.45 -5.45 -6.84
N ALA A 835 -5.39 -6.63 -7.46
CA ALA A 835 -6.14 -7.80 -7.00
C ALA A 835 -5.80 -8.19 -5.56
N MET A 836 -4.51 -8.15 -5.20
CA MET A 836 -4.04 -8.45 -3.85
C MET A 836 -4.52 -7.42 -2.83
N PHE A 837 -4.47 -6.12 -3.16
CA PHE A 837 -4.93 -5.05 -2.24
C PHE A 837 -6.46 -4.93 -2.17
N GLU A 838 -7.17 -5.24 -3.26
CA GLU A 838 -8.63 -5.27 -3.30
C GLU A 838 -9.23 -6.43 -2.52
N SER A 839 -8.59 -7.61 -2.56
CA SER A 839 -9.08 -8.81 -1.87
C SER A 839 -8.45 -9.01 -0.49
N GLY A 840 -7.24 -8.49 -0.27
CA GLY A 840 -6.43 -8.72 0.93
C GLY A 840 -5.82 -10.13 1.03
N ILE A 841 -6.11 -11.02 0.06
CA ILE A 841 -5.77 -12.45 0.15
C ILE A 841 -5.32 -13.09 -1.17
N TYR A 842 -5.73 -12.59 -2.33
CA TYR A 842 -5.40 -13.23 -3.62
C TYR A 842 -4.06 -12.74 -4.15
N ASP A 843 -3.03 -13.59 -4.03
CA ASP A 843 -1.73 -13.41 -4.69
C ASP A 843 -1.72 -14.13 -6.03
N ILE A 844 -2.01 -13.41 -7.11
CA ILE A 844 -2.15 -13.97 -8.46
C ILE A 844 -0.82 -13.79 -9.21
N ASP A 845 -0.32 -14.86 -9.84
CA ASP A 845 0.87 -14.78 -10.70
C ASP A 845 0.58 -13.86 -11.91
N PRO A 846 1.36 -12.78 -12.12
CA PRO A 846 1.15 -11.87 -13.26
C PRO A 846 1.17 -12.55 -14.63
N SER A 847 1.83 -13.69 -14.80
CA SER A 847 1.84 -14.43 -16.08
C SER A 847 0.45 -14.91 -16.50
N LEU A 848 -0.47 -15.10 -15.55
CA LEU A 848 -1.87 -15.46 -15.84
C LEU A 848 -2.69 -14.26 -16.34
N LEU A 849 -2.15 -13.04 -16.23
CA LEU A 849 -2.86 -11.78 -16.47
C LEU A 849 -2.33 -11.01 -17.70
N GLU A 850 -1.47 -11.61 -18.51
CA GLU A 850 -0.82 -10.94 -19.67
C GLU A 850 -1.84 -10.34 -20.66
N ASN A 851 -2.90 -11.10 -20.94
CA ASN A 851 -3.95 -10.72 -21.89
C ASN A 851 -5.13 -9.96 -21.25
N VAL A 852 -5.02 -9.60 -19.96
CA VAL A 852 -6.12 -8.89 -19.28
C VAL A 852 -6.17 -7.44 -19.74
N ILE A 853 -7.35 -7.04 -20.22
CA ILE A 853 -7.66 -5.66 -20.63
C ILE A 853 -8.25 -4.83 -19.48
N ALA A 854 -9.00 -5.48 -18.58
CA ALA A 854 -9.66 -4.84 -17.45
C ALA A 854 -10.00 -5.85 -16.35
N MET A 855 -10.22 -5.38 -15.14
CA MET A 855 -10.66 -6.17 -13.99
C MET A 855 -11.89 -5.52 -13.34
N SER A 856 -12.96 -6.29 -13.14
CA SER A 856 -14.13 -5.87 -12.37
C SER A 856 -14.07 -6.51 -10.99
N SER A 857 -14.16 -5.69 -9.94
CA SER A 857 -14.28 -6.16 -8.56
C SER A 857 -15.27 -5.27 -7.81
N SER A 858 -16.33 -5.91 -7.29
CA SER A 858 -17.37 -5.24 -6.50
C SER A 858 -18.07 -4.07 -7.23
N ASP A 859 -17.73 -2.82 -6.88
CA ASP A 859 -18.27 -1.57 -7.42
C ASP A 859 -17.25 -0.82 -8.31
N SER A 860 -16.11 -1.45 -8.62
CA SER A 860 -15.03 -0.84 -9.39
C SER A 860 -14.67 -1.66 -10.63
N ILE A 861 -14.42 -0.96 -11.74
CA ILE A 861 -13.73 -1.51 -12.91
C ILE A 861 -12.37 -0.81 -13.03
N TYR A 862 -11.32 -1.62 -13.11
CA TYR A 862 -9.94 -1.21 -13.36
C TYR A 862 -9.62 -1.50 -14.83
N ILE A 863 -9.29 -0.48 -15.61
CA ILE A 863 -9.18 -0.53 -17.07
C ILE A 863 -7.74 -0.20 -17.46
N GLY A 864 -7.14 -0.96 -18.37
CA GLY A 864 -5.89 -0.56 -19.00
C GLY A 864 -6.05 0.78 -19.72
N GLY A 865 -5.25 1.79 -19.38
CA GLY A 865 -5.42 3.17 -19.83
C GLY A 865 -5.43 3.32 -21.36
N ALA A 866 -4.73 2.41 -22.05
CA ALA A 866 -4.68 2.28 -23.50
C ALA A 866 -6.07 2.07 -24.17
N LEU A 867 -7.07 1.58 -23.44
CA LEU A 867 -8.45 1.38 -23.93
C LEU A 867 -9.30 2.66 -23.87
N LEU A 868 -8.79 3.72 -23.25
CA LEU A 868 -9.53 4.95 -22.92
C LEU A 868 -8.91 6.19 -23.58
N LEU A 869 -8.05 6.00 -24.57
CA LEU A 869 -7.26 7.07 -25.18
C LEU A 869 -7.16 6.90 -26.68
N ASP A 870 -6.88 8.01 -27.35
CA ASP A 870 -6.53 7.99 -28.76
C ASP A 870 -5.21 7.21 -28.97
N PRO A 871 -5.09 6.39 -30.04
CA PRO A 871 -3.85 5.68 -30.36
C PRO A 871 -2.63 6.57 -30.51
N GLN A 872 -2.81 7.86 -30.80
CA GLN A 872 -1.73 8.84 -30.89
C GLN A 872 -1.13 9.19 -29.52
N GLU A 873 -1.90 9.10 -28.44
CA GLU A 873 -1.46 9.43 -27.09
C GLU A 873 -0.42 8.42 -26.56
N VAL A 874 0.50 8.89 -25.73
CA VAL A 874 1.54 8.05 -25.13
C VAL A 874 1.05 7.51 -23.79
N THR A 875 0.99 6.18 -23.66
CA THR A 875 0.67 5.48 -22.41
C THR A 875 1.84 4.64 -21.97
N TYR A 876 2.14 4.66 -20.67
CA TYR A 876 3.05 3.68 -20.07
C TYR A 876 2.32 2.34 -19.87
N SER A 877 3.05 1.22 -19.99
CA SER A 877 2.47 -0.14 -19.99
C SER A 877 1.60 -0.43 -18.75
N GLY A 878 2.00 0.05 -17.57
CA GLY A 878 1.25 -0.11 -16.32
C GLY A 878 0.17 0.95 -16.05
N ASP A 879 -0.27 1.73 -17.04
CA ASP A 879 -1.35 2.70 -16.83
C ASP A 879 -2.67 1.97 -16.61
N ILE A 880 -3.18 2.02 -15.37
CA ILE A 880 -4.50 1.50 -15.00
C ILE A 880 -5.35 2.67 -14.51
N ARG A 881 -6.58 2.76 -15.01
CA ARG A 881 -7.57 3.75 -14.59
C ARG A 881 -8.73 3.04 -13.89
N ARG A 882 -9.22 3.61 -12.79
CA ARG A 882 -10.36 3.07 -12.03
C ARG A 882 -11.60 3.90 -12.31
N VAL A 883 -12.72 3.21 -12.57
CA VAL A 883 -14.04 3.82 -12.74
C VAL A 883 -15.03 3.17 -11.78
N LEU A 884 -15.98 3.97 -11.29
CA LEU A 884 -17.14 3.43 -10.57
C LEU A 884 -18.02 2.66 -11.56
N GLY A 885 -18.25 1.39 -11.31
CA GLY A 885 -18.97 0.51 -12.22
C GLY A 885 -18.64 -0.96 -11.95
N ASN A 886 -19.41 -1.85 -12.56
CA ASN A 886 -19.15 -3.29 -12.51
C ASN A 886 -19.79 -3.97 -13.74
N ILE A 887 -19.50 -5.25 -13.93
CA ILE A 887 -20.04 -6.03 -15.04
C ILE A 887 -21.32 -6.83 -14.68
N GLY A 888 -21.84 -6.68 -13.46
CA GLY A 888 -23.01 -7.43 -12.96
C GLY A 888 -22.74 -8.90 -12.65
N ARG A 889 -21.48 -9.28 -12.40
CA ARG A 889 -21.08 -10.65 -12.02
C ARG A 889 -20.46 -10.68 -10.62
N PRO A 890 -20.64 -11.75 -9.83
CA PRO A 890 -19.98 -11.93 -8.55
C PRO A 890 -18.47 -12.20 -8.72
N GLY A 891 -17.71 -12.02 -7.63
CA GLY A 891 -16.27 -12.27 -7.59
C GLY A 891 -15.43 -11.20 -8.28
N MET A 892 -14.17 -11.55 -8.57
CA MET A 892 -13.22 -10.76 -9.34
C MET A 892 -13.10 -11.31 -10.75
N ALA A 893 -13.61 -10.56 -11.72
CA ALA A 893 -13.61 -10.92 -13.12
C ALA A 893 -12.48 -10.20 -13.86
N PHE A 894 -11.57 -10.96 -14.47
CA PHE A 894 -10.51 -10.45 -15.32
C PHE A 894 -10.94 -10.58 -16.77
N LEU A 895 -11.18 -9.44 -17.43
CA LEU A 895 -11.67 -9.38 -18.80
C LEU A 895 -10.50 -9.64 -19.77
N ILE A 896 -10.67 -10.63 -20.64
CA ILE A 896 -9.70 -11.01 -21.68
C ILE A 896 -10.38 -10.96 -23.06
N PRO A 897 -9.68 -10.54 -24.13
CA PRO A 897 -10.22 -10.59 -25.49
C PRO A 897 -10.36 -12.06 -25.98
N PRO A 898 -11.21 -12.34 -26.97
CA PRO A 898 -11.26 -13.64 -27.62
C PRO A 898 -9.96 -13.91 -28.38
N VAL A 899 -9.63 -15.20 -28.56
CA VAL A 899 -8.40 -15.61 -29.27
C VAL A 899 -8.44 -15.23 -30.76
N ASP A 900 -9.61 -15.30 -31.39
CA ASP A 900 -9.81 -14.99 -32.81
C ASP A 900 -10.98 -14.00 -32.96
N PRO A 901 -10.72 -12.69 -32.85
CA PRO A 901 -11.74 -11.66 -33.04
C PRO A 901 -12.31 -11.69 -34.46
N MET A 902 -13.64 -11.68 -34.59
CA MET A 902 -14.28 -11.79 -35.89
C MET A 902 -14.31 -10.45 -36.62
N ILE A 903 -14.07 -10.46 -37.93
CA ILE A 903 -14.24 -9.31 -38.82
C ILE A 903 -15.34 -9.63 -39.82
N ARG A 904 -16.25 -8.67 -40.05
CA ARG A 904 -17.32 -8.83 -41.04
C ARG A 904 -16.73 -9.00 -42.45
N GLU A 905 -17.22 -10.01 -43.15
CA GLU A 905 -16.93 -10.16 -44.58
C GLU A 905 -17.73 -9.15 -45.41
N VAL A 906 -17.05 -8.54 -46.39
CA VAL A 906 -17.68 -7.68 -47.39
C VAL A 906 -18.39 -8.55 -48.41
N LYS A 907 -19.72 -8.49 -48.47
CA LYS A 907 -20.50 -9.29 -49.42
C LYS A 907 -20.54 -8.60 -50.77
N MET A 908 -20.74 -9.36 -51.84
CA MET A 908 -20.87 -8.81 -53.19
C MET A 908 -22.00 -7.76 -53.30
N ALA A 909 -23.04 -7.81 -52.46
CA ALA A 909 -24.10 -6.81 -52.42
C ALA A 909 -23.68 -5.47 -51.78
N ASP A 910 -22.59 -5.46 -51.00
CA ASP A 910 -22.08 -4.26 -50.31
C ASP A 910 -21.18 -3.39 -51.22
N TRP A 911 -20.96 -3.79 -52.49
CA TRP A 911 -20.05 -3.11 -53.42
C TRP A 911 -20.32 -1.61 -53.58
N SER A 912 -21.60 -1.21 -53.56
CA SER A 912 -22.01 0.19 -53.72
C SER A 912 -21.75 1.06 -52.49
N ARG A 913 -21.28 0.47 -51.39
CA ARG A 913 -20.91 1.17 -50.14
C ARG A 913 -19.40 1.41 -50.05
N ILE A 914 -18.61 0.90 -51.00
CA ILE A 914 -17.15 1.01 -50.99
C ILE A 914 -16.77 2.22 -51.83
N ASP A 915 -16.53 3.35 -51.17
CA ASP A 915 -16.03 4.57 -51.81
C ASP A 915 -14.50 4.58 -51.80
N ARG A 916 -13.89 5.00 -52.92
CA ARG A 916 -12.43 5.01 -53.13
C ARG A 916 -11.98 6.28 -53.85
N ASP A 917 -12.36 7.42 -53.30
CA ASP A 917 -11.96 8.71 -53.86
C ASP A 917 -10.50 9.02 -53.54
N GLU A 918 -9.85 9.82 -54.39
CA GLU A 918 -8.54 10.38 -54.07
C GLU A 918 -8.66 11.31 -52.85
N PHE A 919 -7.68 11.26 -51.96
CA PHE A 919 -7.64 12.12 -50.79
C PHE A 919 -7.51 13.60 -51.20
N ASP A 920 -8.50 14.39 -50.81
CA ASP A 920 -8.63 15.81 -51.16
C ASP A 920 -7.78 16.75 -50.29
N GLY A 921 -7.03 16.21 -49.32
CA GLY A 921 -6.23 16.97 -48.36
C GLY A 921 -7.00 17.40 -47.11
N ASP A 922 -8.31 17.16 -47.05
CA ASP A 922 -9.17 17.61 -45.96
C ASP A 922 -9.42 16.49 -44.94
N MET A 923 -9.11 16.80 -43.67
CA MET A 923 -9.30 15.92 -42.54
C MET A 923 -10.68 16.18 -41.91
N ARG A 924 -11.59 15.22 -42.06
CA ARG A 924 -12.96 15.26 -41.53
C ARG A 924 -13.26 13.99 -40.75
N ASP A 925 -14.35 13.99 -39.98
CA ASP A 925 -14.86 12.78 -39.33
C ASP A 925 -15.91 12.13 -40.23
N CYS A 926 -15.52 11.06 -40.94
CA CYS A 926 -16.46 10.24 -41.72
C CYS A 926 -17.06 9.08 -40.91
N PHE A 927 -16.67 8.94 -39.64
CA PHE A 927 -16.99 7.83 -38.75
C PHE A 927 -17.80 8.28 -37.52
N GLU A 928 -18.57 9.37 -37.63
CA GLU A 928 -19.36 9.97 -36.53
C GLU A 928 -20.33 8.98 -35.87
N ASN A 929 -20.82 7.98 -36.64
CA ASN A 929 -21.75 6.95 -36.16
C ASN A 929 -21.06 5.75 -35.49
N THR A 930 -19.74 5.79 -35.32
CA THR A 930 -18.99 4.73 -34.68
C THR A 930 -19.26 4.65 -33.18
N SER A 931 -19.47 3.43 -32.70
CA SER A 931 -19.55 3.14 -31.26
C SER A 931 -18.88 1.81 -30.93
N LEU A 932 -18.28 1.75 -29.74
CA LEU A 932 -17.68 0.55 -29.19
C LEU A 932 -18.55 -0.03 -28.08
N HIS A 933 -18.81 -1.34 -28.13
CA HIS A 933 -19.70 -2.03 -27.20
C HIS A 933 -18.99 -3.19 -26.50
N LEU A 934 -19.08 -3.20 -25.17
CA LEU A 934 -18.59 -4.30 -24.34
C LEU A 934 -19.66 -5.38 -24.16
N SER A 935 -19.36 -6.60 -24.58
CA SER A 935 -20.19 -7.78 -24.33
C SER A 935 -19.36 -8.99 -23.88
N PHE A 936 -20.03 -10.05 -23.42
CA PHE A 936 -19.37 -11.25 -22.87
C PHE A 936 -19.91 -12.49 -23.57
N THR A 937 -19.03 -13.41 -23.95
CA THR A 937 -19.44 -14.69 -24.58
C THR A 937 -20.03 -15.68 -23.57
N GLY A 938 -19.75 -15.45 -22.28
CA GLY A 938 -20.12 -16.33 -21.18
C GLY A 938 -19.04 -17.36 -20.84
N ALA A 939 -18.00 -17.50 -21.67
CA ALA A 939 -16.86 -18.34 -21.37
C ALA A 939 -16.05 -17.76 -20.20
N ASN A 940 -15.90 -18.54 -19.15
CA ASN A 940 -15.07 -18.19 -18.00
C ASN A 940 -14.08 -19.32 -17.67
N THR A 941 -12.94 -18.96 -17.10
CA THR A 941 -11.92 -19.90 -16.65
C THR A 941 -11.50 -19.53 -15.23
N PRO A 942 -11.73 -20.41 -14.24
CA PRO A 942 -11.30 -20.18 -12.87
C PRO A 942 -9.79 -19.99 -12.76
N VAL A 943 -9.35 -19.02 -11.97
CA VAL A 943 -7.93 -18.87 -11.62
C VAL A 943 -7.65 -19.78 -10.43
N ASN A 944 -6.65 -20.65 -10.55
CA ASN A 944 -6.27 -21.53 -9.46
C ASN A 944 -5.52 -20.76 -8.37
N LEU A 945 -6.17 -20.56 -7.22
CA LEU A 945 -5.62 -19.86 -6.05
C LEU A 945 -5.01 -20.81 -4.99
N GLY A 946 -4.87 -22.10 -5.31
CA GLY A 946 -4.32 -23.11 -4.39
C GLY A 946 -5.28 -23.60 -3.29
N PHE A 947 -6.56 -23.20 -3.33
CA PHE A 947 -7.61 -23.69 -2.44
C PHE A 947 -8.68 -24.47 -3.22
N SER A 948 -9.13 -25.60 -2.67
CA SER A 948 -10.18 -26.44 -3.26
C SER A 948 -11.34 -26.64 -2.28
N GLY A 949 -12.59 -26.54 -2.75
CA GLY A 949 -13.78 -26.99 -2.02
C GLY A 949 -14.90 -25.96 -1.79
N GLY A 950 -14.66 -24.67 -2.10
CA GLY A 950 -15.72 -23.66 -2.19
C GLY A 950 -16.60 -23.88 -3.42
N GLN A 951 -17.90 -23.58 -3.31
CA GLN A 951 -18.84 -23.73 -4.43
C GLN A 951 -18.82 -22.54 -5.41
N ASP A 952 -18.38 -21.36 -4.96
CA ASP A 952 -18.41 -20.12 -5.75
C ASP A 952 -17.04 -19.80 -6.36
N LEU A 953 -17.06 -19.21 -7.56
CA LEU A 953 -15.86 -18.74 -8.25
C LEU A 953 -15.51 -17.33 -7.76
N ASP A 954 -14.51 -17.25 -6.89
CA ASP A 954 -14.04 -15.96 -6.37
C ASP A 954 -13.24 -15.16 -7.39
N VAL A 955 -12.46 -15.83 -8.25
CA VAL A 955 -11.53 -15.23 -9.20
C VAL A 955 -11.53 -16.02 -10.51
N TYR A 956 -11.78 -15.35 -11.63
CA TYR A 956 -11.83 -15.99 -12.95
C TYR A 956 -11.49 -15.03 -14.09
N LEU A 957 -11.02 -15.60 -15.20
CA LEU A 957 -10.92 -14.93 -16.49
C LEU A 957 -12.29 -14.98 -17.18
N LEU A 958 -12.70 -13.88 -17.81
CA LEU A 958 -13.97 -13.76 -18.54
C LEU A 958 -13.69 -13.27 -19.96
N GLU A 959 -14.05 -14.09 -20.94
CA GLU A 959 -13.92 -13.72 -22.34
C GLU A 959 -14.90 -12.59 -22.71
N THR A 960 -14.33 -11.54 -23.28
CA THR A 960 -14.96 -10.23 -23.42
C THR A 960 -14.76 -9.71 -24.85
N LEU A 961 -15.86 -9.41 -25.52
CA LEU A 961 -15.88 -8.84 -26.86
C LEU A 961 -15.94 -7.32 -26.78
N ILE A 962 -15.02 -6.66 -27.48
CA ILE A 962 -15.11 -5.22 -27.78
C ILE A 962 -15.59 -5.12 -29.23
N SER A 963 -16.90 -4.97 -29.40
CA SER A 963 -17.49 -4.94 -30.74
C SER A 963 -17.56 -3.52 -31.28
N LEU A 964 -16.98 -3.34 -32.46
CA LEU A 964 -17.14 -2.16 -33.30
C LEU A 964 -18.50 -2.18 -33.98
N ARG A 965 -19.24 -1.08 -33.83
CA ARG A 965 -20.51 -0.86 -34.51
C ARG A 965 -20.53 0.46 -35.26
N ASP A 966 -21.21 0.46 -36.40
CA ASP A 966 -21.47 1.64 -37.23
C ASP A 966 -22.97 1.81 -37.43
N GLY A 967 -23.53 2.91 -36.91
CA GLY A 967 -24.98 3.13 -36.95
C GLY A 967 -25.81 2.04 -36.26
N GLY A 968 -25.19 1.26 -35.36
CA GLY A 968 -25.79 0.11 -34.67
C GLY A 968 -25.48 -1.26 -35.30
N ASP A 969 -25.02 -1.32 -36.55
CA ASP A 969 -24.63 -2.56 -37.23
C ASP A 969 -23.27 -3.05 -36.73
N TRP A 970 -23.14 -4.36 -36.52
CA TRP A 970 -21.85 -4.97 -36.16
C TRP A 970 -20.89 -5.01 -37.36
N ILE A 971 -19.62 -4.65 -37.10
CA ILE A 971 -18.54 -4.56 -38.10
C ILE A 971 -17.40 -5.52 -37.78
N ALA A 972 -16.88 -5.50 -36.55
CA ALA A 972 -15.78 -6.36 -36.13
C ALA A 972 -15.70 -6.45 -34.60
N ASP A 973 -15.03 -7.47 -34.10
CA ASP A 973 -14.55 -7.53 -32.72
C ASP A 973 -13.07 -7.13 -32.68
N LEU A 974 -12.68 -6.32 -31.70
CA LEU A 974 -11.39 -5.66 -31.66
C LEU A 974 -10.48 -6.22 -30.58
N ASP A 975 -9.23 -6.53 -30.94
CA ASP A 975 -8.14 -6.77 -29.99
C ASP A 975 -7.23 -5.55 -29.88
N ILE A 976 -7.66 -4.61 -29.05
CA ILE A 976 -6.98 -3.34 -28.83
C ILE A 976 -5.63 -3.54 -28.13
N LEU A 977 -5.51 -4.55 -27.28
CA LEU A 977 -4.32 -4.78 -26.46
C LEU A 977 -3.13 -5.24 -27.32
N ASN A 978 -3.37 -6.18 -28.24
CA ASN A 978 -2.35 -6.62 -29.19
C ASN A 978 -2.02 -5.57 -30.26
N THR A 979 -2.91 -4.59 -30.46
CA THR A 979 -2.72 -3.48 -31.41
C THR A 979 -1.66 -2.48 -30.93
N ILE A 980 -1.72 -2.06 -29.67
CA ILE A 980 -0.94 -0.90 -29.17
C ILE A 980 0.57 -1.20 -29.07
N GLY A 981 0.94 -2.46 -28.83
CA GLY A 981 2.34 -2.92 -28.82
C GLY A 981 2.84 -3.48 -30.15
N ASN A 982 2.04 -3.42 -31.22
CA ASN A 982 2.35 -4.09 -32.47
C ASN A 982 3.48 -3.37 -33.23
N VAL A 983 4.41 -4.15 -33.79
CA VAL A 983 5.54 -3.63 -34.59
C VAL A 983 5.09 -2.88 -35.87
N LYS A 984 3.87 -3.16 -36.34
CA LYS A 984 3.26 -2.50 -37.50
C LYS A 984 2.64 -1.15 -37.18
N LEU A 985 2.49 -0.81 -35.90
CA LEU A 985 1.94 0.49 -35.47
C LEU A 985 3.05 1.53 -35.39
N ARG A 986 2.85 2.67 -36.05
CA ARG A 986 3.74 3.83 -35.97
C ARG A 986 2.94 5.08 -35.64
N LYS A 987 3.51 5.95 -34.81
CA LYS A 987 2.91 7.24 -34.45
C LYS A 987 3.72 8.36 -35.10
N MET A 988 3.04 9.30 -35.75
CA MET A 988 3.69 10.46 -36.35
C MET A 988 3.54 11.66 -35.43
N SER A 989 4.65 12.11 -34.83
CA SER A 989 4.68 13.27 -33.95
C SER A 989 4.47 14.59 -34.70
N ASP A 990 3.93 15.59 -34.01
CA ASP A 990 3.89 16.96 -34.51
C ASP A 990 5.29 17.50 -34.79
N CYS A 991 5.39 18.38 -35.79
CA CYS A 991 6.59 19.17 -36.04
C CYS A 991 6.38 20.61 -35.60
N GLN A 992 7.43 21.26 -35.08
CA GLN A 992 7.35 22.68 -34.66
C GLN A 992 7.80 23.66 -35.75
N ASN A 993 8.44 23.17 -36.82
CA ASN A 993 9.23 23.99 -37.75
C ASN A 993 8.58 24.18 -39.14
N HIS A 994 7.34 23.75 -39.34
CA HIS A 994 6.65 23.89 -40.63
C HIS A 994 5.33 24.65 -40.45
N ASN A 995 4.82 25.22 -41.56
CA ASN A 995 3.48 25.77 -41.60
C ASN A 995 2.48 24.66 -41.94
N HIS A 996 1.62 24.32 -40.98
CA HIS A 996 0.63 23.25 -41.10
C HIS A 996 -0.55 23.65 -42.01
N ASP A 997 -0.69 24.93 -42.34
CA ASP A 997 -1.72 25.47 -43.26
C ASP A 997 -1.24 25.52 -44.72
N SER A 998 -0.03 25.03 -45.02
CA SER A 998 0.48 25.00 -46.39
C SER A 998 -0.18 23.89 -47.20
N VAL A 999 -0.79 24.25 -48.34
CA VAL A 999 -1.41 23.30 -49.28
C VAL A 999 -0.30 22.55 -50.01
N VAL A 1000 0.12 21.42 -49.45
CA VAL A 1000 0.99 20.46 -50.14
C VAL A 1000 0.13 19.32 -50.64
N ALA A 1001 0.07 19.13 -51.95
CA ALA A 1001 -0.65 18.02 -52.54
C ALA A 1001 -0.05 16.68 -52.07
N VAL A 1002 -0.89 15.87 -51.43
CA VAL A 1002 -0.58 14.48 -51.12
C VAL A 1002 -1.09 13.66 -52.30
N GLN A 1003 -0.18 13.28 -53.21
CA GLN A 1003 -0.56 12.51 -54.40
C GLN A 1003 -0.56 11.01 -54.10
N ASN A 1004 -1.48 10.27 -54.73
CA ASN A 1004 -1.59 8.80 -54.67
C ASN A 1004 -1.99 8.22 -53.29
N VAL A 1005 -2.91 8.88 -52.58
CA VAL A 1005 -3.51 8.36 -51.35
C VAL A 1005 -5.02 8.24 -51.57
N THR A 1006 -5.59 7.07 -51.28
CA THR A 1006 -7.03 6.83 -51.34
C THR A 1006 -7.69 7.19 -50.02
N ALA A 1007 -8.78 7.95 -50.03
CA ALA A 1007 -9.59 8.23 -48.85
C ALA A 1007 -10.48 7.03 -48.50
N ILE A 1008 -10.56 6.71 -47.21
CA ILE A 1008 -11.46 5.69 -46.64
C ILE A 1008 -12.39 6.38 -45.66
N ASP A 1009 -13.66 6.44 -46.04
CA ASP A 1009 -14.69 7.17 -45.31
C ASP A 1009 -15.72 6.27 -44.62
N ASN A 1010 -15.57 4.95 -44.77
CA ASN A 1010 -16.44 4.00 -44.13
C ASN A 1010 -15.73 2.68 -43.85
N TRP A 1011 -16.33 1.85 -42.99
CA TRP A 1011 -15.75 0.59 -42.56
C TRP A 1011 -15.63 -0.45 -43.68
N PHE A 1012 -16.51 -0.43 -44.67
CA PHE A 1012 -16.46 -1.36 -45.80
C PHE A 1012 -15.24 -1.10 -46.68
N GLY A 1013 -14.90 0.17 -46.92
CA GLY A 1013 -13.68 0.56 -47.62
C GLY A 1013 -12.39 0.23 -46.85
N LEU A 1014 -12.43 0.12 -45.53
CA LEU A 1014 -11.29 -0.31 -44.72
C LEU A 1014 -11.08 -1.84 -44.75
N ILE A 1015 -12.18 -2.59 -44.64
CA ILE A 1015 -12.15 -4.07 -44.66
C ILE A 1015 -11.82 -4.57 -46.06
N ASP A 1016 -12.44 -3.98 -47.08
CA ASP A 1016 -12.13 -4.30 -48.45
C ASP A 1016 -10.70 -3.85 -48.78
N THR A 1017 -9.96 -4.76 -49.41
CA THR A 1017 -8.52 -4.66 -49.52
C THR A 1017 -8.12 -3.48 -50.44
N PRO A 1018 -7.45 -2.42 -49.94
CA PRO A 1018 -7.20 -1.21 -50.76
C PRO A 1018 -6.30 -1.51 -51.97
N GLU A 1019 -6.61 -0.95 -53.14
CA GLU A 1019 -5.83 -1.16 -54.37
C GLU A 1019 -4.53 -0.33 -54.40
N THR A 1020 -4.53 0.81 -53.73
CA THR A 1020 -3.37 1.70 -53.63
C THR A 1020 -2.44 1.29 -52.49
N PRO A 1021 -1.13 1.58 -52.60
CA PRO A 1021 -0.17 1.30 -51.54
C PRO A 1021 -0.39 2.17 -50.30
N LEU A 1022 -1.01 3.35 -50.45
CA LEU A 1022 -1.32 4.29 -49.38
C LEU A 1022 -2.83 4.57 -49.36
N SER A 1023 -3.42 4.50 -48.17
CA SER A 1023 -4.80 4.90 -47.91
C SER A 1023 -4.91 5.65 -46.58
N ILE A 1024 -5.88 6.55 -46.47
CA ILE A 1024 -6.13 7.33 -45.26
C ILE A 1024 -7.57 7.18 -44.78
N VAL A 1025 -7.72 6.75 -43.53
CA VAL A 1025 -8.97 6.75 -42.79
C VAL A 1025 -9.20 8.14 -42.21
N ARG A 1026 -10.31 8.78 -42.58
CA ARG A 1026 -10.68 10.14 -42.13
C ARG A 1026 -11.59 10.07 -40.90
N ALA A 1027 -11.01 9.97 -39.70
CA ALA A 1027 -11.71 9.86 -38.43
C ALA A 1027 -11.33 11.03 -37.48
N HIS A 1028 -11.25 12.23 -38.05
CA HIS A 1028 -10.62 13.38 -37.41
C HIS A 1028 -11.29 13.75 -36.08
N LYS A 1029 -10.50 13.88 -35.00
CA LYS A 1029 -10.96 14.16 -33.62
C LYS A 1029 -11.94 13.15 -33.02
N ASN A 1030 -12.10 11.98 -33.65
CA ASN A 1030 -12.91 10.90 -33.14
C ASN A 1030 -12.01 9.77 -32.64
N TRP A 1031 -11.54 9.92 -31.39
CA TRP A 1031 -10.57 8.99 -30.80
C TRP A 1031 -11.05 7.53 -30.78
N GLN A 1032 -12.37 7.30 -30.65
CA GLN A 1032 -12.94 5.95 -30.66
C GLN A 1032 -12.88 5.33 -32.06
N ALA A 1033 -13.24 6.09 -33.10
CA ALA A 1033 -13.11 5.65 -34.49
C ALA A 1033 -11.65 5.44 -34.88
N ARG A 1034 -10.74 6.32 -34.45
CA ARG A 1034 -9.30 6.17 -34.68
C ARG A 1034 -8.74 4.93 -33.98
N LEU A 1035 -9.14 4.66 -32.73
CA LEU A 1035 -8.77 3.45 -31.99
C LEU A 1035 -9.26 2.19 -32.69
N ALA A 1036 -10.53 2.18 -33.11
CA ALA A 1036 -11.14 1.07 -33.82
C ALA A 1036 -10.49 0.81 -35.19
N ALA A 1037 -10.25 1.87 -35.97
CA ALA A 1037 -9.63 1.78 -37.28
C ALA A 1037 -8.17 1.31 -37.17
N THR A 1038 -7.45 1.77 -36.16
CA THR A 1038 -6.08 1.29 -35.87
C THR A 1038 -6.09 -0.21 -35.56
N ALA A 1039 -6.97 -0.66 -34.67
CA ALA A 1039 -7.07 -2.07 -34.29
C ALA A 1039 -7.46 -2.96 -35.48
N LEU A 1040 -8.48 -2.56 -36.23
CA LEU A 1040 -8.95 -3.30 -37.40
C LEU A 1040 -7.90 -3.34 -38.51
N SER A 1041 -7.21 -2.22 -38.78
CA SER A 1041 -6.13 -2.15 -39.77
C SER A 1041 -4.99 -3.12 -39.46
N ILE A 1042 -4.58 -3.22 -38.20
CA ILE A 1042 -3.54 -4.17 -37.76
C ILE A 1042 -4.04 -5.61 -37.86
N ALA A 1043 -5.29 -5.88 -37.49
CA ALA A 1043 -5.90 -7.21 -37.61
C ALA A 1043 -5.97 -7.69 -39.07
N LEU A 1044 -6.23 -6.77 -40.02
CA LEU A 1044 -6.17 -7.02 -41.47
C LEU A 1044 -4.73 -7.15 -42.00
N GLY A 1045 -3.72 -6.91 -41.16
CA GLY A 1045 -2.31 -7.11 -41.47
C GLY A 1045 -1.61 -5.92 -42.11
N TYR A 1046 -2.22 -4.73 -42.14
CA TYR A 1046 -1.63 -3.54 -42.74
C TYR A 1046 -0.57 -2.87 -41.85
N GLU A 1047 0.42 -2.22 -42.46
CA GLU A 1047 1.28 -1.26 -41.75
C GLU A 1047 0.42 -0.05 -41.40
N THR A 1048 0.38 0.36 -40.12
CA THR A 1048 -0.57 1.36 -39.64
C THR A 1048 0.15 2.57 -39.07
N VAL A 1049 -0.18 3.76 -39.56
CA VAL A 1049 0.41 5.03 -39.14
C VAL A 1049 -0.67 5.93 -38.57
N VAL A 1050 -0.56 6.30 -37.30
CA VAL A 1050 -1.49 7.24 -36.67
C VAL A 1050 -0.90 8.65 -36.75
N LEU A 1051 -1.71 9.58 -37.24
CA LEU A 1051 -1.36 10.99 -37.37
C LEU A 1051 -1.63 11.76 -36.06
N SER A 1052 -1.12 12.98 -35.93
CA SER A 1052 -1.59 13.90 -34.91
C SER A 1052 -2.87 14.60 -35.37
N ASP A 1053 -3.54 15.32 -34.45
CA ASP A 1053 -4.73 16.12 -34.79
C ASP A 1053 -4.42 17.28 -35.75
N ARG A 1054 -3.15 17.65 -35.93
CA ARG A 1054 -2.71 18.69 -36.87
C ARG A 1054 -1.51 18.17 -37.66
N PRO A 1055 -1.69 17.17 -38.52
CA PRO A 1055 -0.57 16.55 -39.20
C PRO A 1055 0.10 17.55 -40.15
N CYS A 1056 1.41 17.48 -40.24
CA CYS A 1056 2.17 18.25 -41.23
C CYS A 1056 2.40 17.41 -42.48
N TRP A 1057 1.76 17.78 -43.59
CA TRP A 1057 1.89 17.08 -44.87
C TRP A 1057 3.30 17.13 -45.47
N CYS A 1058 4.10 18.15 -45.14
CA CYS A 1058 5.53 18.19 -45.47
C CYS A 1058 6.30 17.08 -44.75
N CYS A 1059 6.10 16.94 -43.44
CA CYS A 1059 6.73 15.89 -42.63
C CYS A 1059 6.26 14.50 -43.06
N PHE A 1060 4.97 14.35 -43.35
CA PHE A 1060 4.39 13.13 -43.88
C PHE A 1060 5.08 12.71 -45.19
N ASN A 1061 5.17 13.61 -46.18
CA ASN A 1061 5.81 13.31 -47.47
C ASN A 1061 7.31 13.00 -47.33
N SER A 1062 8.01 13.65 -46.39
CA SER A 1062 9.41 13.35 -46.08
C SER A 1062 9.56 11.97 -45.44
N LYS A 1063 8.75 11.66 -44.41
CA LYS A 1063 8.74 10.36 -43.71
C LYS A 1063 8.36 9.22 -44.64
N ALA A 1064 7.37 9.44 -45.52
CA ALA A 1064 6.95 8.47 -46.53
C ALA A 1064 8.08 8.08 -47.47
N LYS A 1065 8.90 9.06 -47.87
CA LYS A 1065 10.11 8.84 -48.68
C LYS A 1065 11.23 8.16 -47.88
N GLU A 1066 11.51 8.62 -46.67
CA GLU A 1066 12.57 8.10 -45.78
C GLU A 1066 12.34 6.64 -45.39
N MET A 1067 11.12 6.30 -45.01
CA MET A 1067 10.74 4.94 -44.63
C MET A 1067 10.52 4.01 -45.83
N ALA A 1068 10.72 4.53 -47.05
CA ALA A 1068 10.47 3.84 -48.31
C ALA A 1068 9.09 3.15 -48.31
N TRP A 1069 8.02 3.88 -47.94
CA TRP A 1069 6.70 3.27 -47.75
C TRP A 1069 6.19 2.51 -48.97
N GLY A 1070 6.65 2.86 -50.18
CA GLY A 1070 6.42 2.09 -51.41
C GLY A 1070 7.07 0.69 -51.46
N ARG A 1071 7.83 0.26 -50.43
CA ARG A 1071 8.34 -1.11 -50.26
C ARG A 1071 7.44 -2.00 -49.41
N PHE A 1072 6.55 -1.42 -48.59
CA PHE A 1072 5.53 -2.17 -47.88
C PHE A 1072 4.38 -2.47 -48.84
N GLN A 1073 3.70 -3.61 -48.68
CA GLN A 1073 2.59 -3.96 -49.56
C GLN A 1073 1.45 -2.94 -49.47
N LYS A 1074 1.04 -2.54 -48.25
CA LYS A 1074 -0.04 -1.57 -47.97
C LYS A 1074 0.19 -0.84 -46.66
N VAL A 1075 0.04 0.48 -46.67
CA VAL A 1075 0.11 1.35 -45.48
C VAL A 1075 -1.23 2.05 -45.28
N MET A 1076 -1.80 1.89 -44.09
CA MET A 1076 -3.01 2.53 -43.65
C MET A 1076 -2.69 3.70 -42.73
N ILE A 1077 -3.21 4.88 -43.06
CA ILE A 1077 -3.01 6.11 -42.30
C ILE A 1077 -4.29 6.40 -41.53
N ILE A 1078 -4.20 6.64 -40.23
CA ILE A 1078 -5.33 6.95 -39.36
C ILE A 1078 -5.22 8.41 -38.96
N GLY A 1079 -6.11 9.26 -39.47
CA GLY A 1079 -6.07 10.70 -39.21
C GLY A 1079 -7.32 11.27 -38.57
#